data_AF-A0A383VJ34-F1
#
_entry.id   AF-A0A383VJ34-F1
#
_cell.length_a   1.000
_cell.length_b   1.000
_cell.length_c   1.000
_cell.angle_alpha   90.00
_cell.angle_beta   90.00
_cell.angle_gamma   90.00
#
_symmetry.space_group_name_H-M   'P 1'
#
loop_
_entity.id
_entity.type
_entity.pdbx_description
1 polymer ?
#
loop_
_entity_poly.entity_id
_entity_poly.type
_entity_poly.pdbx_seq_one_letter_code
_entity_poly.pdbx_strand_id
1 'polypeptide(L)'
;MVTPGCPSALSGQKVLSNGTLACRTQASRRSTGSSSALSRTRQPYNELSEFSPAAKGEQLQAWEATPSDTPLPKLQPISRTLARELLREQRLKKRLKQQIGLLQRQLLQHGDSQTALASNNPGSAVSSSSSSSGVQLYEQWSEDPLFSAATPPSLEQLQRKLVHVQRQLLQASSESLADILTVTTRLQDMATCLELPLDLVVPMVARHEPLLLQPLQQLPPRLSFLSSALQLPPRNAAELLASSSPQLLATPLQKLQSNLTQLQRVLGSRGLDAVELLQERPDLLAQSPASIEAKLERLPGALSMSRQHVRQLVAECPQLLRRSVSTLAQRYRALCALFAIPDSFVEEFVLQEPQLLCLSAPTLKAKFDSLLVRYGAFSDDVVDMVLVDPAMLLNADPATAPKAPTVKASRKKQAAAAAAAAAALQESSLGSSSSTADDYSSANSDADVAGTAAADGSSSSSSSSSSGSMSEEEEQQAALEPWQLVLQQRQEKQRGARQRQRLRRQMQQQLQQQWLAGGDVAAVPQQLLQQQQQQQQETYLPLGSMPTSRQSPVRQLLAFAAATGLSAAQAVQLWQQEPALAQLPTALVSAQVSRLSAALGLGRPGAAAAVAASSMRGSAAAAGGWQASASSSSSSRPVLQVLVKEPGLLILPPGQMQVNMQGLADLLSLDLHAGLMLLLWQQPGLLQLAPELAEYRLQHLAGLLQLSVPKTLGLVLQEPRLLVERPVLLAARLGSLCTLLSVQRGVASECVLREPLLLCVDDDELQQGWLQLCGRVGGWAPDAVDVVLADPAALLRGSF
;
A
#
# COMPACT_ATOMS: atom_id res chain seq x y z
N MET A 1 55.67 -27.11 -63.66
CA MET A 1 56.83 -27.40 -62.79
C MET A 1 56.30 -27.74 -61.40
N VAL A 2 56.64 -28.95 -60.92
CA VAL A 2 56.70 -29.41 -59.52
C VAL A 2 55.39 -29.46 -58.68
N THR A 3 54.87 -30.68 -58.51
CA THR A 3 54.04 -31.23 -57.40
C THR A 3 54.87 -31.39 -56.09
N PRO A 4 54.42 -31.92 -54.91
CA PRO A 4 53.16 -32.63 -54.54
C PRO A 4 52.55 -32.24 -53.15
N GLY A 5 51.37 -32.72 -52.74
CA GLY A 5 51.26 -33.95 -51.92
C GLY A 5 49.86 -34.23 -51.33
N CYS A 6 49.30 -35.40 -51.68
CA CYS A 6 48.28 -36.17 -50.94
C CYS A 6 48.97 -37.10 -49.90
N PRO A 7 48.24 -37.78 -48.97
CA PRO A 7 47.59 -39.08 -49.27
C PRO A 7 46.20 -39.30 -48.58
N SER A 8 45.22 -39.89 -49.29
CA SER A 8 44.67 -41.29 -49.16
C SER A 8 43.64 -41.49 -48.02
N ALA A 9 42.34 -41.80 -48.19
CA ALA A 9 41.57 -42.81 -48.95
C ALA A 9 41.28 -44.13 -48.18
N LEU A 10 39.99 -44.54 -48.13
CA LEU A 10 39.37 -45.90 -48.16
C LEU A 10 37.94 -45.80 -47.56
N SER A 11 36.84 -45.78 -48.34
CA SER A 11 36.13 -46.86 -49.05
C SER A 11 35.18 -47.70 -48.17
N GLY A 12 33.92 -47.85 -48.62
CA GLY A 12 32.90 -48.67 -47.98
C GLY A 12 31.50 -48.47 -48.60
N GLN A 13 31.27 -49.10 -49.76
CA GLN A 13 29.99 -49.20 -50.46
C GLN A 13 29.01 -50.19 -49.78
N LYS A 14 27.73 -50.02 -50.12
CA LYS A 14 26.75 -51.03 -50.62
C LYS A 14 25.49 -51.36 -49.75
N VAL A 15 24.34 -51.13 -50.40
CA VAL A 15 23.15 -52.00 -50.59
C VAL A 15 21.80 -51.38 -50.17
N LEU A 16 20.92 -51.39 -51.17
CA LEU A 16 19.50 -51.05 -51.22
C LEU A 16 18.62 -52.00 -50.39
N SER A 17 17.53 -51.51 -49.83
CA SER A 17 16.27 -52.25 -49.85
C SER A 17 15.06 -51.30 -49.87
N ASN A 18 14.22 -51.52 -50.87
CA ASN A 18 12.89 -50.95 -51.03
C ASN A 18 11.91 -51.61 -50.04
N GLY A 19 10.88 -50.87 -49.64
CA GLY A 19 9.78 -51.40 -48.84
C GLY A 19 8.61 -50.42 -48.72
N THR A 20 7.88 -50.25 -49.81
CA THR A 20 6.60 -49.53 -49.92
C THR A 20 5.47 -50.33 -49.25
N LEU A 21 4.54 -49.66 -48.54
CA LEU A 21 3.09 -49.93 -48.37
C LEU A 21 2.59 -48.96 -47.27
N ALA A 22 1.85 -47.87 -47.55
CA ALA A 22 0.46 -47.74 -47.98
C ALA A 22 -0.47 -47.25 -46.84
N CYS A 23 -1.03 -46.06 -47.08
CA CYS A 23 -2.41 -45.64 -46.80
C CYS A 23 -2.97 -45.71 -45.36
N ARG A 24 -3.22 -44.53 -44.76
CA ARG A 24 -4.60 -43.99 -44.64
C ARG A 24 -4.62 -42.49 -44.34
N THR A 25 -5.30 -41.78 -45.23
CA THR A 25 -5.72 -40.38 -45.18
C THR A 25 -7.08 -40.24 -44.50
N GLN A 26 -7.28 -39.14 -43.76
CA GLN A 26 -8.52 -38.33 -43.63
C GLN A 26 -8.07 -36.99 -43.01
N ALA A 27 -7.98 -35.86 -43.74
CA ALA A 27 -9.06 -34.95 -44.19
C ALA A 27 -9.80 -34.34 -42.98
N SER A 28 -10.13 -33.04 -42.83
CA SER A 28 -10.24 -31.84 -43.69
C SER A 28 -10.60 -30.68 -42.71
N ARG A 29 -10.14 -29.42 -42.84
CA ARG A 29 -10.80 -28.28 -43.54
C ARG A 29 -9.90 -27.05 -43.35
N ARG A 30 -9.33 -26.42 -44.38
CA ARG A 30 -9.85 -25.33 -45.26
C ARG A 30 -10.41 -24.09 -44.54
N SER A 31 -9.69 -22.97 -44.66
CA SER A 31 -10.22 -21.75 -45.33
C SER A 31 -9.09 -20.90 -45.91
N THR A 32 -9.08 -20.77 -47.24
CA THR A 32 -8.29 -19.84 -48.03
C THR A 32 -9.05 -18.53 -48.21
N GLY A 33 -8.36 -17.39 -48.11
CA GLY A 33 -8.83 -16.08 -48.58
C GLY A 33 -7.71 -15.40 -49.37
N SER A 34 -7.95 -15.19 -50.66
CA SER A 34 -7.07 -14.65 -51.70
C SER A 34 -7.42 -13.20 -52.02
N SER A 35 -6.49 -12.55 -52.75
CA SER A 35 -6.60 -11.31 -53.54
C SER A 35 -6.13 -10.04 -52.83
N SER A 36 -5.34 -9.15 -53.43
CA SER A 36 -4.82 -9.06 -54.79
C SER A 36 -3.75 -7.96 -54.86
N ALA A 37 -2.82 -8.12 -55.79
CA ALA A 37 -1.75 -7.20 -56.14
C ALA A 37 -2.25 -5.98 -56.93
N LEU A 38 -1.55 -4.84 -56.80
CA LEU A 38 -1.39 -3.83 -57.84
C LEU A 38 -0.01 -3.17 -57.70
N SER A 39 0.50 -2.76 -58.84
CA SER A 39 1.92 -2.70 -59.21
C SER A 39 2.38 -1.26 -59.48
N ARG A 40 3.70 -1.11 -59.74
CA ARG A 40 4.44 0.02 -60.39
C ARG A 40 4.95 1.10 -59.41
N THR A 41 6.17 1.66 -59.52
CA THR A 41 7.23 1.63 -60.56
C THR A 41 8.55 2.21 -60.01
N ARG A 42 9.68 1.65 -60.49
CA ARG A 42 11.02 2.23 -60.84
C ARG A 42 11.07 3.77 -60.97
N GLN A 43 12.15 4.53 -60.71
CA GLN A 43 13.62 4.32 -60.84
C GLN A 43 14.41 5.54 -60.21
N PRO A 44 15.75 5.75 -60.38
CA PRO A 44 16.67 6.10 -59.30
C PRO A 44 17.32 7.50 -59.39
N TYR A 45 18.12 7.89 -58.38
CA TYR A 45 19.25 8.81 -58.58
C TYR A 45 20.42 8.41 -57.67
N ASN A 46 21.60 8.39 -58.28
CA ASN A 46 22.92 8.18 -57.69
C ASN A 46 23.68 9.51 -57.78
N GLU A 47 24.70 9.64 -56.92
CA GLU A 47 25.98 10.30 -57.15
C GLU A 47 26.33 11.71 -56.61
N LEU A 48 27.50 11.72 -55.95
CA LEU A 48 28.49 12.78 -55.64
C LEU A 48 28.26 13.62 -54.36
N SER A 49 29.25 13.95 -53.52
CA SER A 49 30.68 13.58 -53.38
C SER A 49 31.24 14.37 -52.17
N GLU A 50 32.24 13.79 -51.50
CA GLU A 50 33.36 14.48 -50.82
C GLU A 50 33.11 15.42 -49.62
N PHE A 51 33.61 15.04 -48.43
CA PHE A 51 34.80 15.66 -47.82
C PHE A 51 35.23 14.90 -46.56
N SER A 52 36.49 14.45 -46.57
CA SER A 52 37.27 13.95 -45.43
C SER A 52 38.08 15.11 -44.84
N PRO A 53 38.52 15.08 -43.57
CA PRO A 53 39.92 14.73 -43.39
C PRO A 53 40.24 13.84 -42.18
N ALA A 54 41.33 13.10 -42.35
CA ALA A 54 42.00 12.23 -41.40
C ALA A 54 42.82 12.99 -40.33
N ALA A 55 42.98 12.37 -39.15
CA ALA A 55 44.24 12.37 -38.41
C ALA A 55 44.26 11.27 -37.31
N LYS A 56 45.27 10.37 -37.41
CA LYS A 56 46.15 9.80 -36.36
C LYS A 56 45.47 9.38 -35.03
N GLY A 57 45.45 8.12 -34.60
CA GLY A 57 46.57 7.18 -34.54
C GLY A 57 47.23 7.26 -33.16
N GLU A 58 46.73 6.49 -32.18
CA GLU A 58 47.44 6.22 -30.92
C GLU A 58 47.08 4.85 -30.34
N GLN A 59 48.13 4.09 -30.04
CA GLN A 59 48.14 2.72 -29.53
C GLN A 59 47.77 2.70 -28.03
N LEU A 60 46.88 1.81 -27.62
CA LEU A 60 46.73 1.41 -26.22
C LEU A 60 47.26 -0.01 -26.04
N GLN A 61 48.46 -0.10 -25.46
CA GLN A 61 49.07 -1.32 -24.95
C GLN A 61 48.56 -1.61 -23.53
N ALA A 62 48.31 -2.90 -23.30
CA ALA A 62 48.58 -3.69 -22.09
C ALA A 62 48.58 -2.99 -20.72
N TRP A 63 47.60 -3.34 -19.89
CA TRP A 63 47.78 -3.38 -18.43
C TRP A 63 47.65 -4.82 -17.93
N GLU A 64 48.81 -5.42 -17.65
CA GLU A 64 48.94 -6.61 -16.83
C GLU A 64 48.83 -6.25 -15.34
N ALA A 65 48.11 -7.09 -14.62
CA ALA A 65 47.82 -6.97 -13.21
C ALA A 65 49.03 -7.39 -12.34
N THR A 66 49.34 -6.60 -11.32
CA THR A 66 50.09 -7.04 -10.15
C THR A 66 49.14 -7.23 -8.95
N PRO A 67 49.25 -8.32 -8.17
CA PRO A 67 48.46 -8.51 -6.97
C PRO A 67 49.10 -7.76 -5.80
N SER A 68 48.36 -6.81 -5.21
CA SER A 68 48.74 -6.18 -3.94
C SER A 68 47.95 -6.80 -2.79
N ASP A 69 48.63 -7.61 -1.98
CA ASP A 69 48.16 -8.07 -0.68
C ASP A 69 48.11 -6.88 0.29
N THR A 70 46.94 -6.27 0.41
CA THR A 70 46.61 -5.39 1.54
C THR A 70 45.40 -5.96 2.28
N PRO A 71 45.49 -6.19 3.61
CA PRO A 71 44.37 -6.72 4.37
C PRO A 71 43.26 -5.67 4.45
N LEU A 72 42.15 -5.94 3.76
CA LEU A 72 40.94 -5.12 3.78
C LEU A 72 40.45 -4.87 5.22
N PRO A 73 40.05 -3.63 5.56
CA PRO A 73 39.50 -3.33 6.87
C PRO A 73 38.19 -4.11 7.08
N LYS A 74 38.07 -4.75 8.24
CA LYS A 74 36.86 -5.49 8.67
C LYS A 74 35.66 -4.53 8.67
N LEU A 75 34.87 -4.55 7.59
CA LEU A 75 33.60 -3.85 7.48
C LEU A 75 32.64 -4.40 8.54
N GLN A 76 32.37 -3.62 9.58
CA GLN A 76 31.33 -3.95 10.54
C GLN A 76 29.94 -3.85 9.89
N PRO A 77 28.96 -4.69 10.31
CA PRO A 77 27.65 -4.73 9.68
C PRO A 77 26.84 -3.47 10.00
N ILE A 78 26.80 -2.54 9.04
CA ILE A 78 26.01 -1.29 9.00
C ILE A 78 24.51 -1.53 9.33
N SER A 79 24.00 -2.74 9.12
CA SER A 79 22.60 -3.09 9.40
C SER A 79 22.23 -3.07 10.90
N ARG A 80 23.18 -3.33 11.80
CA ARG A 80 22.90 -3.34 13.26
C ARG A 80 22.90 -1.94 13.87
N THR A 81 23.67 -1.00 13.31
CA THR A 81 23.72 0.39 13.78
C THR A 81 22.44 1.12 13.38
N LEU A 82 22.01 0.99 12.12
CA LEU A 82 20.77 1.59 11.61
C LEU A 82 19.54 1.08 12.37
N ALA A 83 19.47 -0.22 12.65
CA ALA A 83 18.39 -0.79 13.46
C ALA A 83 18.38 -0.26 14.91
N ARG A 84 19.55 0.01 15.51
CA ARG A 84 19.68 0.56 16.87
C ARG A 84 19.31 2.04 16.91
N GLU A 85 19.68 2.81 15.89
CA GLU A 85 19.33 4.23 15.79
C GLU A 85 17.84 4.43 15.60
N LEU A 86 17.22 3.66 14.69
CA LEU A 86 15.77 3.61 14.57
C LEU A 86 15.11 3.26 15.91
N LEU A 87 15.60 2.26 16.65
CA LEU A 87 15.03 1.91 17.96
C LEU A 87 15.19 3.02 19.02
N ARG A 88 16.28 3.80 18.96
CA ARG A 88 16.51 4.96 19.85
C ARG A 88 15.55 6.10 19.56
N GLU A 89 15.42 6.47 18.29
CA GLU A 89 14.52 7.52 17.82
C GLU A 89 13.06 7.20 18.18
N GLN A 90 12.69 5.92 18.10
CA GLN A 90 11.39 5.42 18.50
C GLN A 90 11.07 5.60 19.99
N ARG A 91 12.04 5.30 20.86
CA ARG A 91 11.90 5.51 22.30
C ARG A 91 11.79 7.00 22.62
N LEU A 92 12.51 7.84 21.89
CA LEU A 92 12.48 9.29 22.03
C LEU A 92 11.10 9.84 21.66
N LYS A 93 10.55 9.50 20.48
CA LYS A 93 9.19 9.91 20.05
C LYS A 93 8.10 9.50 21.05
N LYS A 94 8.16 8.27 21.58
CA LYS A 94 7.19 7.79 22.59
C LYS A 94 7.29 8.60 23.89
N ARG A 95 8.51 8.87 24.37
CA ARG A 95 8.76 9.71 25.56
C ARG A 95 8.26 11.14 25.37
N LEU A 96 8.52 11.77 24.22
CA LEU A 96 8.04 13.12 23.93
C LEU A 96 6.51 13.21 23.91
N LYS A 97 5.82 12.25 23.27
CA LYS A 97 4.34 12.21 23.28
C LYS A 97 3.77 12.09 24.70
N GLN A 98 4.39 11.25 25.55
CA GLN A 98 3.99 11.13 26.95
C GLN A 98 4.24 12.44 27.72
N GLN A 99 5.35 13.12 27.47
CA GLN A 99 5.65 14.42 28.08
C GLN A 99 4.66 15.51 27.66
N ILE A 100 4.28 15.59 26.38
CA ILE A 100 3.23 16.54 25.92
C ILE A 100 1.92 16.29 26.68
N GLY A 101 1.50 15.02 26.76
CA GLY A 101 0.27 14.67 27.47
C GLY A 101 0.29 15.03 28.95
N LEU A 102 1.44 14.88 29.63
CA LEU A 102 1.61 15.31 31.02
C LEU A 102 1.60 16.84 31.16
N LEU A 103 2.30 17.57 30.29
CA LEU A 103 2.34 19.04 30.32
C LEU A 103 0.96 19.66 30.04
N GLN A 104 0.19 19.08 29.11
CA GLN A 104 -1.18 19.52 28.83
C GLN A 104 -2.10 19.33 30.04
N ARG A 105 -1.99 18.20 30.75
CA ARG A 105 -2.76 17.96 31.99
C ARG A 105 -2.37 18.95 33.09
N GLN A 106 -1.07 19.24 33.24
CA GLN A 106 -0.58 20.23 34.22
C GLN A 106 -1.09 21.65 33.91
N LEU A 107 -1.13 22.04 32.63
CA LEU A 107 -1.70 23.32 32.22
C LEU A 107 -3.20 23.43 32.52
N LEU A 108 -3.97 22.37 32.27
CA LEU A 108 -5.39 22.33 32.62
C LEU A 108 -5.61 22.46 34.14
N GLN A 109 -4.85 21.72 34.95
CA GLN A 109 -4.94 21.79 36.41
C GLN A 109 -4.58 23.17 36.98
N HIS A 110 -3.62 23.87 36.36
CA HIS A 110 -3.29 25.25 36.75
C HIS A 110 -4.39 26.25 36.38
N GLY A 111 -5.09 26.06 35.25
CA GLY A 111 -6.25 26.89 34.87
C GLY A 111 -7.43 26.75 35.84
N ASP A 112 -7.72 25.52 36.27
CA ASP A 112 -8.80 25.24 37.22
C ASP A 112 -8.50 25.78 38.63
N SER A 113 -7.23 25.76 39.03
CA SER A 113 -6.80 26.27 40.35
C SER A 113 -6.88 27.79 40.46
N GLN A 114 -6.61 28.52 39.36
CA GLN A 114 -6.73 29.99 39.34
C GLN A 114 -8.19 30.45 39.31
N THR A 115 -9.07 29.70 38.64
CA THR A 115 -10.51 30.01 38.62
C THR A 115 -11.20 29.73 39.96
N ALA A 116 -10.75 28.70 40.70
CA ALA A 116 -11.23 28.44 42.05
C ALA A 116 -10.89 29.55 43.06
N LEU A 117 -9.68 30.13 42.98
CA LEU A 117 -9.24 31.22 43.87
C LEU A 117 -9.93 32.57 43.56
N ALA A 118 -10.34 32.80 42.32
CA ALA A 118 -11.10 34.00 41.96
C ALA A 118 -12.57 33.98 42.44
N SER A 119 -13.10 32.81 42.83
CA SER A 119 -14.50 32.65 43.25
C SER A 119 -14.76 32.73 44.76
N ASN A 120 -13.71 32.76 45.59
CA ASN A 120 -13.81 32.82 47.06
C ASN A 120 -13.41 34.18 47.62
N ASN A 121 -14.11 35.24 47.22
CA ASN A 121 -13.99 36.55 47.86
C ASN A 121 -15.32 36.98 48.50
N PRO A 122 -15.62 36.55 49.75
CA PRO A 122 -16.79 37.01 50.46
C PRO A 122 -16.42 38.25 51.30
N GLY A 123 -17.01 39.40 50.97
CA GLY A 123 -17.18 40.49 51.93
C GLY A 123 -16.66 41.86 51.50
N SER A 124 -17.57 42.72 51.07
CA SER A 124 -17.46 44.17 51.28
C SER A 124 -18.81 44.69 51.79
N ALA A 125 -18.88 44.90 53.10
CA ALA A 125 -19.90 45.69 53.76
C ALA A 125 -19.25 46.41 54.95
N VAL A 126 -19.36 47.75 54.93
CA VAL A 126 -19.58 48.62 56.10
C VAL A 126 -18.37 49.03 56.98
N SER A 127 -17.86 50.22 56.63
CA SER A 127 -17.58 51.43 57.47
C SER A 127 -16.63 51.47 58.70
N SER A 128 -15.81 52.54 58.64
CA SER A 128 -15.52 53.59 59.64
C SER A 128 -14.51 53.42 60.78
N SER A 129 -13.62 54.44 60.86
CA SER A 129 -12.91 55.01 62.04
C SER A 129 -11.91 54.11 62.78
N SER A 130 -10.79 54.55 63.36
CA SER A 130 -10.12 55.84 63.56
C SER A 130 -8.75 55.57 64.21
N SER A 131 -7.76 56.40 63.90
CA SER A 131 -6.64 56.87 64.75
C SER A 131 -5.74 55.92 65.58
N SER A 132 -4.44 56.20 65.45
CA SER A 132 -3.41 56.35 66.49
C SER A 132 -2.25 55.34 66.51
N SER A 133 -1.08 55.89 66.14
CA SER A 133 0.29 55.66 66.58
C SER A 133 0.68 54.41 67.38
N GLY A 134 1.86 53.88 67.02
CA GLY A 134 2.93 53.77 68.02
C GLY A 134 3.63 52.43 68.10
N VAL A 135 4.80 52.36 67.47
CA VAL A 135 6.08 51.90 68.05
C VAL A 135 6.16 50.46 68.61
N GLN A 136 6.87 49.65 67.82
CA GLN A 136 7.99 48.76 68.16
C GLN A 136 7.92 47.71 69.28
N LEU A 137 8.59 46.60 68.93
CA LEU A 137 9.55 45.79 69.68
C LEU A 137 9.10 44.39 70.14
N TYR A 138 10.03 43.46 69.86
CA TYR A 138 10.22 42.10 70.41
C TYR A 138 9.26 41.04 69.84
N GLU A 139 9.66 39.85 69.41
CA GLU A 139 10.90 39.07 69.50
C GLU A 139 10.67 37.86 68.54
N GLN A 140 11.63 37.45 67.70
CA GLN A 140 12.66 36.46 68.02
C GLN A 140 12.21 35.00 67.82
N TRP A 141 12.82 34.38 66.80
CA TRP A 141 13.21 32.97 66.70
C TRP A 141 12.10 31.90 66.61
N SER A 142 12.02 31.21 65.48
CA SER A 142 12.76 29.95 65.33
C SER A 142 12.65 29.43 63.90
N GLU A 143 13.80 29.02 63.39
CA GLU A 143 13.99 28.31 62.15
C GLU A 143 13.34 26.92 62.20
N ASP A 144 12.62 26.55 61.14
CA ASP A 144 12.41 25.16 60.75
C ASP A 144 12.61 25.06 59.23
N PRO A 145 13.78 24.59 58.75
CA PRO A 145 14.08 24.47 57.34
C PRO A 145 13.77 23.05 56.84
N LEU A 146 12.51 22.60 56.89
CA LEU A 146 12.16 21.25 56.41
C LEU A 146 10.84 21.17 55.63
N PHE A 147 10.48 22.18 54.86
CA PHE A 147 9.60 21.98 53.70
C PHE A 147 9.98 22.99 52.60
N SER A 148 11.05 22.69 51.86
CA SER A 148 11.26 23.26 50.53
C SER A 148 10.18 22.68 49.61
N ALA A 149 8.97 23.21 49.74
CA ALA A 149 7.89 22.99 48.79
C ALA A 149 8.40 23.54 47.46
N ALA A 150 8.80 22.63 46.57
CA ALA A 150 9.22 22.96 45.22
C ALA A 150 8.17 23.90 44.63
N THR A 151 8.57 25.15 44.39
CA THR A 151 7.69 26.15 43.81
C THR A 151 7.10 25.57 42.53
N PRO A 152 5.77 25.56 42.38
CA PRO A 152 5.15 24.98 41.19
C PRO A 152 5.73 25.69 39.97
N PRO A 153 6.12 24.94 38.92
CA PRO A 153 6.74 25.53 37.74
C PRO A 153 5.80 26.62 37.21
N SER A 154 6.34 27.81 36.95
CA SER A 154 5.52 28.91 36.47
C SER A 154 4.84 28.52 35.16
N LEU A 155 3.63 29.03 34.90
CA LEU A 155 2.87 28.75 33.67
C LEU A 155 3.72 29.00 32.41
N GLU A 156 4.57 30.03 32.43
CA GLU A 156 5.52 30.31 31.35
C GLU A 156 6.55 29.19 31.15
N GLN A 157 7.05 28.57 32.22
CA GLN A 157 7.97 27.44 32.13
C GLN A 157 7.29 26.20 31.53
N LEU A 158 6.03 25.93 31.88
CA LEU A 158 5.26 24.84 31.29
C LEU A 158 4.97 25.09 29.80
N GLN A 159 4.63 26.32 29.42
CA GLN A 159 4.44 26.71 28.01
C GLN A 159 5.74 26.61 27.20
N ARG A 160 6.87 27.10 27.72
CA ARG A 160 8.18 26.96 27.06
C ARG A 160 8.59 25.50 26.89
N LYS A 161 8.34 24.66 27.91
CA LYS A 161 8.56 23.20 27.82
C LYS A 161 7.66 22.56 26.78
N LEU A 162 6.38 22.93 26.71
CA LEU A 162 5.45 22.41 25.70
C LEU A 162 5.92 22.75 24.28
N VAL A 163 6.28 24.00 24.01
CA VAL A 163 6.79 24.46 22.71
C VAL A 163 8.09 23.73 22.35
N HIS A 164 9.00 23.54 23.32
CA HIS A 164 10.24 22.79 23.09
C HIS A 164 9.96 21.33 22.72
N VAL A 165 9.06 20.65 23.44
CA VAL A 165 8.74 19.24 23.16
C VAL A 165 7.99 19.09 21.83
N GLN A 166 7.11 20.04 21.49
CA GLN A 166 6.48 20.11 20.16
C GLN A 166 7.52 20.29 19.05
N ARG A 167 8.51 21.18 19.23
CA ARG A 167 9.61 21.38 18.28
C ARG A 167 10.43 20.11 18.06
N GLN A 168 10.75 19.39 19.12
CA GLN A 168 11.46 18.10 19.02
C GLN A 168 10.62 17.03 18.31
N LEU A 169 9.30 17.03 18.50
CA LEU A 169 8.41 16.09 17.82
C LEU A 169 8.29 16.41 16.33
N LEU A 170 8.27 17.70 15.96
CA LEU A 170 8.33 18.15 14.56
C LEU A 170 9.65 17.74 13.91
N GLN A 171 10.79 17.94 14.57
CA GLN A 171 12.10 17.51 14.08
C GLN A 171 12.17 16.00 13.85
N ALA A 172 11.70 15.21 14.82
CA ALA A 172 11.65 13.76 14.69
C ALA A 172 10.68 13.32 13.57
N SER A 173 9.63 14.11 13.28
CA SER A 173 8.71 13.85 12.16
C SER A 173 9.35 14.20 10.81
N SER A 174 10.18 15.26 10.74
CA SER A 174 10.91 15.60 9.52
C SER A 174 11.96 14.57 9.13
N GLU A 175 12.63 13.92 10.10
CA GLU A 175 13.57 12.83 9.82
C GLU A 175 12.85 11.65 9.13
N SER A 176 11.65 11.30 9.60
CA SER A 176 10.83 10.25 8.98
C SER A 176 10.35 10.62 7.57
N LEU A 177 10.15 11.90 7.26
CA LEU A 177 9.77 12.35 5.91
C LEU A 177 10.96 12.32 4.96
N ALA A 178 12.17 12.66 5.43
CA ALA A 178 13.40 12.49 4.67
C ALA A 178 13.65 11.01 4.33
N ASP A 179 13.36 10.09 5.24
CA ASP A 179 13.41 8.64 4.99
C ASP A 179 12.45 8.21 3.87
N ILE A 180 11.25 8.78 3.81
CA ILE A 180 10.28 8.46 2.75
C ILE A 180 10.79 8.94 1.39
N LEU A 181 11.26 10.18 1.31
CA LEU A 181 11.78 10.73 0.06
C LEU A 181 12.99 9.93 -0.43
N THR A 182 13.95 9.63 0.45
CA THR A 182 15.12 8.81 0.10
C THR A 182 14.72 7.41 -0.38
N VAL A 183 13.72 6.78 0.23
CA VAL A 183 13.19 5.50 -0.25
C VAL A 183 12.53 5.63 -1.62
N THR A 184 11.71 6.66 -1.86
CA THR A 184 11.05 6.87 -3.15
C THR A 184 12.03 7.14 -4.30
N THR A 185 13.03 8.01 -4.07
CA THR A 185 14.10 8.26 -5.04
C THR A 185 14.89 6.99 -5.32
N ARG A 186 15.24 6.23 -4.28
CA ARG A 186 15.95 4.96 -4.46
C ARG A 186 15.15 3.92 -5.24
N LEU A 187 13.82 3.87 -5.06
CA LEU A 187 12.94 2.99 -5.84
C LEU A 187 12.92 3.41 -7.32
N GLN A 188 12.92 4.71 -7.61
CA GLN A 188 13.03 5.23 -8.98
C GLN A 188 14.39 4.90 -9.61
N ASP A 189 15.49 5.11 -8.88
CA ASP A 189 16.82 4.76 -9.38
C ASP A 189 16.98 3.25 -9.60
N MET A 190 16.38 2.43 -8.74
CA MET A 190 16.33 0.98 -8.96
C MET A 190 15.54 0.62 -10.22
N ALA A 191 14.42 1.31 -10.47
CA ALA A 191 13.61 1.10 -11.67
C ALA A 191 14.36 1.46 -12.95
N THR A 192 15.10 2.57 -12.95
CA THR A 192 15.95 2.96 -14.08
C THR A 192 17.12 2.00 -14.26
N CYS A 193 17.84 1.61 -13.20
CA CYS A 193 18.96 0.67 -13.28
C CYS A 193 18.58 -0.74 -13.75
N LEU A 194 17.36 -1.20 -13.44
CA LEU A 194 16.88 -2.52 -13.85
C LEU A 194 16.06 -2.50 -15.14
N GLU A 195 15.81 -1.31 -15.71
CA GLU A 195 14.92 -1.10 -16.86
C GLU A 195 13.51 -1.69 -16.63
N LEU A 196 13.02 -1.61 -15.39
CA LEU A 196 11.72 -2.13 -14.97
C LEU A 196 10.75 -1.01 -14.63
N PRO A 197 9.44 -1.18 -14.87
CA PRO A 197 8.44 -0.26 -14.35
C PRO A 197 8.39 -0.31 -12.80
N LEU A 198 8.13 0.84 -12.18
CA LEU A 198 7.98 0.96 -10.72
C LEU A 198 6.94 -0.01 -10.15
N ASP A 199 5.91 -0.35 -10.92
CA ASP A 199 4.87 -1.29 -10.53
C ASP A 199 5.37 -2.72 -10.28
N LEU A 200 6.52 -3.10 -10.85
CA LEU A 200 7.20 -4.37 -10.56
C LEU A 200 8.26 -4.22 -9.47
N VAL A 201 8.98 -3.09 -9.46
CA VAL A 201 10.07 -2.81 -8.51
C VAL A 201 9.56 -2.67 -7.07
N VAL A 202 8.44 -1.98 -6.85
CA VAL A 202 7.91 -1.78 -5.50
C VAL A 202 7.48 -3.11 -4.85
N PRO A 203 6.68 -4.00 -5.49
CA PRO A 203 6.41 -5.34 -4.96
C PRO A 203 7.66 -6.20 -4.79
N MET A 204 8.61 -6.10 -5.72
CA MET A 204 9.90 -6.78 -5.65
C MET A 204 10.66 -6.41 -4.36
N VAL A 205 10.79 -5.12 -4.09
CA VAL A 205 11.47 -4.60 -2.89
C VAL A 205 10.66 -4.89 -1.63
N ALA A 206 9.33 -4.81 -1.66
CA ALA A 206 8.52 -5.17 -0.49
C ALA A 206 8.64 -6.64 -0.09
N ARG A 207 8.86 -7.53 -1.07
CA ARG A 207 9.16 -8.95 -0.86
C ARG A 207 10.57 -9.17 -0.33
N HIS A 208 11.54 -8.37 -0.75
CA HIS A 208 12.92 -8.45 -0.28
C HIS A 208 13.53 -7.07 0.00
N GLU A 209 13.18 -6.51 1.15
CA GLU A 209 13.60 -5.17 1.59
C GLU A 209 15.12 -4.93 1.65
N PRO A 210 15.99 -5.93 1.92
CA PRO A 210 17.44 -5.74 1.86
C PRO A 210 17.98 -5.21 0.52
N LEU A 211 17.20 -5.27 -0.58
CA LEU A 211 17.56 -4.63 -1.84
C LEU A 211 17.74 -3.11 -1.71
N LEU A 212 16.97 -2.45 -0.83
CA LEU A 212 17.13 -1.02 -0.55
C LEU A 212 18.45 -0.69 0.14
N LEU A 213 19.22 -1.67 0.59
CA LEU A 213 20.53 -1.45 1.19
C LEU A 213 21.67 -1.73 0.21
N GLN A 214 21.38 -2.37 -0.93
CA GLN A 214 22.40 -2.71 -1.92
C GLN A 214 22.81 -1.48 -2.74
N PRO A 215 24.12 -1.28 -3.00
CA PRO A 215 24.58 -0.20 -3.87
C PRO A 215 24.05 -0.40 -5.29
N LEU A 216 23.44 0.64 -5.86
CA LEU A 216 22.75 0.58 -7.16
C LEU A 216 23.70 0.18 -8.30
N GLN A 217 24.98 0.55 -8.22
CA GLN A 217 26.00 0.21 -9.22
C GLN A 217 26.25 -1.30 -9.35
N GLN A 218 25.89 -2.09 -8.32
CA GLN A 218 26.07 -3.54 -8.36
C GLN A 218 24.88 -4.28 -8.98
N LEU A 219 23.75 -3.61 -9.19
CA LEU A 219 22.56 -4.25 -9.76
C LEU A 219 22.74 -4.60 -11.25
N PRO A 220 23.22 -3.70 -12.14
CA PRO A 220 23.42 -4.02 -13.55
C PRO A 220 24.38 -5.21 -13.82
N PRO A 221 25.58 -5.30 -13.22
CA PRO A 221 26.47 -6.44 -13.48
C PRO A 221 25.93 -7.76 -12.91
N ARG A 222 25.13 -7.71 -11.83
CA ARG A 222 24.44 -8.91 -11.32
C ARG A 222 23.31 -9.34 -12.26
N LEU A 223 22.55 -8.38 -12.79
CA LEU A 223 21.49 -8.64 -13.74
C LEU A 223 22.06 -9.20 -15.05
N SER A 224 23.15 -8.65 -15.58
CA SER A 224 23.79 -9.17 -16.80
C SER A 224 24.32 -10.60 -16.61
N PHE A 225 24.94 -10.88 -15.46
CA PHE A 225 25.34 -12.24 -15.11
C PHE A 225 24.14 -13.20 -15.05
N LEU A 226 23.06 -12.83 -14.34
CA LEU A 226 21.87 -13.68 -14.23
C LEU A 226 21.16 -13.84 -15.58
N SER A 227 21.10 -12.80 -16.39
CA SER A 227 20.59 -12.83 -17.76
C SER A 227 21.35 -13.83 -18.63
N SER A 228 22.69 -13.79 -18.58
CA SER A 228 23.55 -14.76 -19.27
C SER A 228 23.37 -16.19 -18.73
N ALA A 229 23.34 -16.36 -17.41
CA ALA A 229 23.17 -17.66 -16.76
C ALA A 229 21.82 -18.32 -17.09
N LEU A 230 20.77 -17.50 -17.21
CA LEU A 230 19.41 -17.93 -17.54
C LEU A 230 19.16 -17.96 -19.05
N GLN A 231 20.10 -17.48 -19.89
CA GLN A 231 19.91 -17.34 -21.33
C GLN A 231 18.64 -16.53 -21.71
N LEU A 232 18.33 -15.50 -20.92
CA LEU A 232 17.19 -14.61 -21.14
C LEU A 232 17.68 -13.19 -21.41
N PRO A 233 16.99 -12.37 -22.23
CA PRO A 233 17.25 -10.94 -22.34
C PRO A 233 17.24 -10.26 -20.96
N PRO A 234 18.06 -9.22 -20.72
CA PRO A 234 18.23 -8.62 -19.39
C PRO A 234 16.91 -8.13 -18.79
N ARG A 235 16.04 -7.53 -19.61
CA ARG A 235 14.70 -7.10 -19.19
C ARG A 235 13.83 -8.27 -18.74
N ASN A 236 13.75 -9.34 -19.53
CA ASN A 236 12.95 -10.53 -19.18
C ASN A 236 13.49 -11.22 -17.93
N ALA A 237 14.82 -11.30 -17.78
CA ALA A 237 15.45 -11.78 -16.56
C ALA A 237 15.09 -10.90 -15.36
N ALA A 238 15.10 -9.58 -15.51
CA ALA A 238 14.70 -8.66 -14.45
C ALA A 238 13.23 -8.84 -14.04
N GLU A 239 12.30 -8.97 -14.99
CA GLU A 239 10.88 -9.22 -14.73
C GLU A 239 10.65 -10.58 -14.03
N LEU A 240 11.37 -11.61 -14.47
CA LEU A 240 11.35 -12.94 -13.88
C LEU A 240 11.89 -12.95 -12.44
N LEU A 241 13.03 -12.28 -12.20
CA LEU A 241 13.61 -12.13 -10.86
C LEU A 241 12.71 -11.29 -9.96
N ALA A 242 12.12 -10.21 -10.51
CA ALA A 242 11.23 -9.33 -9.77
C ALA A 242 10.00 -10.07 -9.25
N SER A 243 9.40 -10.92 -10.10
CA SER A 243 8.19 -11.70 -9.80
C SER A 243 8.44 -12.91 -8.91
N SER A 244 9.55 -13.64 -9.11
CA SER A 244 9.79 -14.95 -8.48
C SER A 244 10.80 -14.93 -7.34
N SER A 245 11.90 -14.18 -7.44
CA SER A 245 13.11 -14.39 -6.64
C SER A 245 13.99 -13.13 -6.45
N PRO A 246 13.44 -12.03 -5.90
CA PRO A 246 14.15 -10.76 -5.73
C PRO A 246 15.44 -10.86 -4.92
N GLN A 247 15.53 -11.85 -4.03
CA GLN A 247 16.69 -12.12 -3.18
C GLN A 247 17.98 -12.45 -3.94
N LEU A 248 17.90 -12.91 -5.19
CA LEU A 248 19.10 -13.20 -5.99
C LEU A 248 19.85 -11.91 -6.33
N LEU A 249 19.13 -10.80 -6.55
CA LEU A 249 19.74 -9.49 -6.79
C LEU A 249 20.49 -8.97 -5.55
N ALA A 250 20.13 -9.42 -4.35
CA ALA A 250 20.84 -9.09 -3.10
C ALA A 250 22.04 -10.01 -2.82
N THR A 251 22.14 -11.15 -3.52
CA THR A 251 23.18 -12.15 -3.27
C THR A 251 24.51 -11.69 -3.90
N PRO A 252 25.66 -11.83 -3.21
CA PRO A 252 26.95 -11.49 -3.79
C PRO A 252 27.23 -12.27 -5.09
N LEU A 253 27.75 -11.59 -6.10
CA LEU A 253 27.98 -12.13 -7.44
C LEU A 253 28.87 -13.39 -7.43
N GLN A 254 29.94 -13.39 -6.63
CA GLN A 254 30.86 -14.53 -6.50
C GLN A 254 30.15 -15.80 -6.02
N LYS A 255 29.20 -15.66 -5.09
CA LYS A 255 28.42 -16.79 -4.58
C LYS A 255 27.44 -17.31 -5.63
N LEU A 256 26.85 -16.43 -6.43
CA LEU A 256 25.97 -16.83 -7.54
C LEU A 256 26.75 -17.60 -8.61
N GLN A 257 27.96 -17.14 -8.95
CA GLN A 257 28.85 -17.81 -9.90
C GLN A 257 29.27 -19.21 -9.44
N SER A 258 29.71 -19.35 -8.18
CA SER A 258 30.09 -20.65 -7.64
C SER A 258 28.89 -21.59 -7.53
N ASN A 259 27.73 -21.09 -7.10
CA ASN A 259 26.51 -21.88 -7.03
C ASN A 259 26.05 -22.34 -8.42
N LEU A 260 26.08 -21.47 -9.44
CA LEU A 260 25.67 -21.81 -10.80
C LEU A 260 26.52 -22.95 -11.37
N THR A 261 27.85 -22.83 -11.31
CA THR A 261 28.78 -23.84 -11.86
C THR A 261 28.64 -25.19 -11.15
N GLN A 262 28.52 -25.18 -9.83
CA GLN A 262 28.30 -26.40 -9.06
C GLN A 262 26.92 -27.01 -9.32
N LEU A 263 25.87 -26.18 -9.40
CA LEU A 263 24.52 -26.64 -9.65
C LEU A 263 24.36 -27.24 -11.05
N GLN A 264 24.96 -26.61 -12.07
CA GLN A 264 25.02 -27.16 -13.43
C GLN A 264 25.68 -28.53 -13.46
N ARG A 265 26.78 -28.73 -12.70
CA ARG A 265 27.43 -30.04 -12.57
C ARG A 265 26.52 -31.06 -11.89
N VAL A 266 25.91 -30.70 -10.76
CA VAL A 266 25.01 -31.59 -10.00
C VAL A 266 23.82 -32.01 -10.85
N LEU A 267 23.12 -31.06 -11.48
CA LEU A 267 21.95 -31.34 -12.32
C LEU A 267 22.34 -32.10 -13.60
N GLY A 268 23.42 -31.71 -14.27
CA GLY A 268 23.93 -32.38 -15.46
C GLY A 268 24.34 -33.83 -15.20
N SER A 269 24.99 -34.12 -14.06
CA SER A 269 25.33 -35.51 -13.67
C SER A 269 24.09 -36.41 -13.47
N ARG A 270 22.92 -35.80 -13.28
CA ARG A 270 21.63 -36.50 -13.12
C ARG A 270 20.76 -36.42 -14.37
N GLY A 271 21.29 -35.91 -15.49
CA GLY A 271 20.56 -35.82 -16.76
C GLY A 271 19.41 -34.80 -16.73
N LEU A 272 19.51 -33.77 -15.90
CA LEU A 272 18.57 -32.65 -15.87
C LEU A 272 19.18 -31.43 -16.57
N ASP A 273 18.41 -30.74 -17.40
CA ASP A 273 18.85 -29.46 -17.98
C ASP A 273 18.80 -28.36 -16.91
N ALA A 274 19.98 -27.91 -16.50
CA ALA A 274 20.10 -26.87 -15.51
C ALA A 274 19.54 -25.52 -15.98
N VAL A 275 19.62 -25.21 -17.28
CA VAL A 275 19.17 -23.91 -17.80
C VAL A 275 17.65 -23.82 -17.75
N GLU A 276 16.96 -24.85 -18.26
CA GLU A 276 15.50 -24.94 -18.26
C GLU A 276 14.94 -24.85 -16.82
N LEU A 277 15.52 -25.63 -15.89
CA LEU A 277 15.09 -25.60 -14.48
C LEU A 277 15.33 -24.24 -13.81
N LEU A 278 16.43 -23.56 -14.15
CA LEU A 278 16.74 -22.24 -13.59
C LEU A 278 15.89 -21.12 -14.21
N GLN A 279 15.49 -21.24 -15.47
CA GLN A 279 14.53 -20.32 -16.09
C GLN A 279 13.18 -20.41 -15.38
N GLU A 280 12.68 -21.61 -15.08
CA GLU A 280 11.43 -21.77 -14.35
C GLU A 280 11.53 -21.38 -12.87
N ARG A 281 12.65 -21.75 -12.23
CA ARG A 281 12.89 -21.57 -10.78
C ARG A 281 14.29 -21.03 -10.51
N PRO A 282 14.51 -19.72 -10.75
CA PRO A 282 15.80 -19.08 -10.51
C PRO A 282 16.24 -19.16 -9.04
N ASP A 283 15.30 -19.28 -8.10
CA ASP A 283 15.57 -19.36 -6.67
C ASP A 283 16.33 -20.62 -6.25
N LEU A 284 16.46 -21.63 -7.14
CA LEU A 284 17.38 -22.75 -6.94
C LEU A 284 18.84 -22.27 -6.80
N LEU A 285 19.23 -21.16 -7.43
CA LEU A 285 20.56 -20.55 -7.25
C LEU A 285 20.82 -20.04 -5.84
N ALA A 286 19.77 -19.77 -5.06
CA ALA A 286 19.90 -19.35 -3.66
C ALA A 286 20.18 -20.54 -2.72
N GLN A 287 19.87 -21.78 -3.15
CA GLN A 287 20.13 -22.98 -2.36
C GLN A 287 21.59 -23.43 -2.52
N SER A 288 22.10 -24.19 -1.55
CA SER A 288 23.43 -24.79 -1.69
C SER A 288 23.36 -25.97 -2.68
N PRO A 289 24.32 -26.08 -3.62
CA PRO A 289 24.39 -27.21 -4.55
C PRO A 289 24.40 -28.57 -3.85
N ALA A 290 25.15 -28.70 -2.75
CA ALA A 290 25.18 -29.90 -1.91
C ALA A 290 23.81 -30.26 -1.31
N SER A 291 22.97 -29.27 -0.97
CA SER A 291 21.62 -29.56 -0.50
C SER A 291 20.72 -30.06 -1.61
N ILE A 292 20.88 -29.56 -2.84
CA ILE A 292 20.09 -30.01 -4.00
C ILE A 292 20.51 -31.44 -4.37
N GLU A 293 21.81 -31.72 -4.36
CA GLU A 293 22.36 -33.06 -4.57
C GLU A 293 21.79 -34.07 -3.56
N ALA A 294 21.91 -33.78 -2.26
CA ALA A 294 21.39 -34.67 -1.22
C ALA A 294 19.86 -34.88 -1.31
N LYS A 295 19.10 -33.87 -1.80
CA LYS A 295 17.66 -34.02 -2.06
C LYS A 295 17.42 -34.98 -3.22
N LEU A 296 18.08 -34.79 -4.35
CA LEU A 296 17.94 -35.64 -5.54
C LEU A 296 18.33 -37.10 -5.26
N GLU A 297 19.27 -37.35 -4.35
CA GLU A 297 19.63 -38.70 -3.94
C GLU A 297 18.59 -39.39 -3.05
N ARG A 298 17.93 -38.63 -2.17
CA ARG A 298 16.98 -39.18 -1.19
C ARG A 298 15.54 -39.24 -1.70
N LEU A 299 15.18 -38.41 -2.68
CA LEU A 299 13.83 -38.35 -3.23
C LEU A 299 13.28 -39.68 -3.76
N PRO A 300 14.03 -40.50 -4.52
CA PRO A 300 13.54 -41.79 -5.01
C PRO A 300 13.05 -42.71 -3.89
N GLY A 301 13.84 -42.87 -2.82
CA GLY A 301 13.45 -43.69 -1.68
C GLY A 301 12.33 -43.07 -0.83
N ALA A 302 12.21 -41.74 -0.83
CA ALA A 302 11.19 -41.03 -0.07
C ALA A 302 9.80 -41.08 -0.72
N LEU A 303 9.76 -41.15 -2.06
CA LEU A 303 8.52 -41.22 -2.85
C LEU A 303 8.21 -42.65 -3.34
N SER A 304 9.03 -43.64 -2.99
CA SER A 304 8.93 -45.01 -3.51
C SER A 304 8.96 -45.09 -5.05
N MET A 305 9.65 -44.16 -5.70
CA MET A 305 9.68 -44.00 -7.16
C MET A 305 11.05 -44.36 -7.75
N SER A 306 11.07 -44.72 -9.03
CA SER A 306 12.32 -44.91 -9.76
C SER A 306 13.11 -43.59 -9.88
N ARG A 307 14.44 -43.68 -10.02
CA ARG A 307 15.29 -42.49 -10.24
C ARG A 307 14.93 -41.74 -11.53
N GLN A 308 14.43 -42.45 -12.54
CA GLN A 308 14.02 -41.86 -13.81
C GLN A 308 12.73 -41.07 -13.66
N HIS A 309 11.73 -41.64 -12.97
CA HIS A 309 10.48 -40.94 -12.68
C HIS A 309 10.69 -39.72 -11.81
N VAL A 310 11.55 -39.79 -10.78
CA VAL A 310 11.90 -38.60 -9.99
C VAL A 310 12.59 -37.52 -10.84
N ARG A 311 13.43 -37.89 -11.82
CA ARG A 311 14.03 -36.92 -12.74
C ARG A 311 12.97 -36.25 -13.61
N GLN A 312 12.07 -37.02 -14.21
CA GLN A 312 10.95 -36.48 -15.00
C GLN A 312 10.09 -35.53 -14.17
N LEU A 313 9.73 -35.96 -12.97
CA LEU A 313 8.91 -35.20 -12.03
C LEU A 313 9.59 -33.88 -11.62
N VAL A 314 10.91 -33.90 -11.38
CA VAL A 314 11.69 -32.66 -11.11
C VAL A 314 11.84 -31.80 -12.35
N ALA A 315 11.97 -32.39 -13.54
CA ALA A 315 12.06 -31.68 -14.81
C ALA A 315 10.78 -30.88 -15.09
N GLU A 316 9.62 -31.50 -14.90
CA GLU A 316 8.31 -30.87 -15.08
C GLU A 316 7.92 -29.94 -13.91
N CYS A 317 8.52 -30.13 -12.73
CA CYS A 317 8.13 -29.40 -11.53
C CYS A 317 9.32 -29.05 -10.60
N PRO A 318 10.21 -28.14 -11.03
CA PRO A 318 11.41 -27.76 -10.26
C PRO A 318 11.12 -27.20 -8.87
N GLN A 319 9.90 -26.68 -8.64
CA GLN A 319 9.47 -26.18 -7.33
C GLN A 319 9.54 -27.22 -6.21
N LEU A 320 9.54 -28.51 -6.54
CA LEU A 320 9.65 -29.58 -5.55
C LEU A 320 11.02 -29.57 -4.86
N LEU A 321 12.08 -29.17 -5.55
CA LEU A 321 13.41 -29.04 -4.96
C LEU A 321 13.47 -27.96 -3.89
N ARG A 322 12.49 -27.04 -3.78
CA ARG A 322 12.40 -26.09 -2.65
C ARG A 322 11.92 -26.73 -1.37
N ARG A 323 11.16 -27.81 -1.46
CA ARG A 323 10.60 -28.49 -0.28
C ARG A 323 11.63 -29.42 0.33
N SER A 324 11.43 -29.75 1.59
CA SER A 324 12.23 -30.79 2.24
C SER A 324 11.74 -32.16 1.78
N VAL A 325 12.65 -33.14 1.72
CA VAL A 325 12.33 -34.51 1.31
C VAL A 325 11.26 -35.14 2.20
N SER A 326 11.30 -34.87 3.51
CA SER A 326 10.29 -35.36 4.46
C SER A 326 8.90 -34.76 4.22
N THR A 327 8.82 -33.47 3.86
CA THR A 327 7.54 -32.84 3.49
C THR A 327 6.95 -33.45 2.24
N LEU A 328 7.77 -33.78 1.23
CA LEU A 328 7.31 -34.43 0.00
C LEU A 328 6.84 -35.86 0.28
N ALA A 329 7.59 -36.64 1.05
CA ALA A 329 7.18 -37.98 1.47
C ALA A 329 5.85 -37.96 2.24
N GLN A 330 5.67 -36.99 3.15
CA GLN A 330 4.41 -36.84 3.89
C GLN A 330 3.23 -36.53 2.97
N ARG A 331 3.43 -35.68 1.94
CA ARG A 331 2.38 -35.32 0.97
C ARG A 331 2.05 -36.48 0.05
N TYR A 332 3.06 -37.23 -0.38
CA TYR A 332 2.89 -38.45 -1.16
C TYR A 332 2.04 -39.47 -0.37
N ARG A 333 2.41 -39.76 0.88
CA ARG A 333 1.62 -40.63 1.76
C ARG A 333 0.20 -40.13 2.01
N ALA A 334 0.02 -38.81 2.10
CA ALA A 334 -1.31 -38.23 2.23
C ALA A 334 -2.16 -38.44 0.97
N LEU A 335 -1.56 -38.42 -0.23
CA LEU A 335 -2.25 -38.80 -1.46
C LEU A 335 -2.61 -40.29 -1.47
N CYS A 336 -1.67 -41.18 -1.10
CA CYS A 336 -1.96 -42.61 -0.96
C CYS A 336 -3.14 -42.85 0.00
N ALA A 337 -3.13 -42.17 1.15
CA ALA A 337 -4.19 -42.29 2.15
C ALA A 337 -5.53 -41.66 1.72
N LEU A 338 -5.50 -40.59 0.91
CA LEU A 338 -6.72 -39.90 0.47
C LEU A 338 -7.52 -40.76 -0.52
N PHE A 339 -6.82 -41.44 -1.44
CA PHE A 339 -7.46 -42.26 -2.48
C PHE A 339 -7.54 -43.75 -2.13
N ALA A 340 -6.84 -44.19 -1.06
CA ALA A 340 -6.73 -45.60 -0.68
C ALA A 340 -6.28 -46.52 -1.84
N ILE A 341 -5.45 -46.00 -2.75
CA ILE A 341 -4.90 -46.71 -3.91
C ILE A 341 -3.44 -47.17 -3.66
N PRO A 342 -2.98 -48.24 -4.34
CA PRO A 342 -1.59 -48.70 -4.26
C PRO A 342 -0.58 -47.65 -4.72
N ASP A 343 0.63 -47.70 -4.16
CA ASP A 343 1.71 -46.73 -4.45
C ASP A 343 2.05 -46.61 -5.95
N SER A 344 1.91 -47.68 -6.74
CA SER A 344 2.17 -47.65 -8.18
C SER A 344 1.20 -46.76 -8.94
N PHE A 345 -0.08 -46.72 -8.54
CA PHE A 345 -1.08 -45.85 -9.16
C PHE A 345 -0.88 -44.40 -8.74
N VAL A 346 -0.48 -44.17 -7.48
CA VAL A 346 -0.12 -42.81 -7.02
C VAL A 346 1.11 -42.30 -7.78
N GLU A 347 2.06 -43.18 -8.11
CA GLU A 347 3.23 -42.82 -8.91
C GLU A 347 2.83 -42.30 -10.30
N GLU A 348 2.02 -43.05 -11.05
CA GLU A 348 1.50 -42.61 -12.37
C GLU A 348 0.66 -41.33 -12.24
N PHE A 349 -0.20 -41.26 -11.23
CA PHE A 349 -1.04 -40.10 -10.94
C PHE A 349 -0.22 -38.83 -10.67
N VAL A 350 0.87 -38.94 -9.92
CA VAL A 350 1.78 -37.83 -9.62
C VAL A 350 2.65 -37.47 -10.82
N LEU A 351 3.03 -38.45 -11.66
CA LEU A 351 3.76 -38.18 -12.90
C LEU A 351 2.89 -37.46 -13.94
N GLN A 352 1.59 -37.72 -13.96
CA GLN A 352 0.66 -36.97 -14.81
C GLN A 352 0.51 -35.52 -14.36
N GLU A 353 0.44 -35.28 -13.04
CA GLU A 353 0.26 -33.93 -12.52
C GLU A 353 1.15 -33.64 -11.27
N PRO A 354 2.43 -33.32 -11.48
CA PRO A 354 3.42 -33.14 -10.40
C PRO A 354 3.07 -32.03 -9.40
N GLN A 355 2.25 -31.05 -9.81
CA GLN A 355 1.83 -29.93 -8.97
C GLN A 355 1.01 -30.37 -7.76
N LEU A 356 0.43 -31.56 -7.77
CA LEU A 356 -0.27 -32.13 -6.63
C LEU A 356 0.62 -32.24 -5.39
N LEU A 357 1.90 -32.59 -5.57
CA LEU A 357 2.89 -32.62 -4.48
C LEU A 357 3.24 -31.23 -3.94
N CYS A 358 2.83 -30.15 -4.62
CA CYS A 358 3.03 -28.77 -4.17
C CYS A 358 1.92 -28.28 -3.24
N LEU A 359 0.76 -28.95 -3.22
CA LEU A 359 -0.33 -28.69 -2.30
C LEU A 359 -0.07 -29.30 -0.91
N SER A 360 -0.64 -28.70 0.13
CA SER A 360 -0.57 -29.27 1.48
C SER A 360 -1.63 -30.37 1.64
N ALA A 361 -1.37 -31.38 2.48
CA ALA A 361 -2.34 -32.43 2.78
C ALA A 361 -3.75 -31.91 3.15
N PRO A 362 -3.92 -30.87 4.03
CA PRO A 362 -5.24 -30.34 4.31
C PRO A 362 -5.87 -29.60 3.11
N THR A 363 -5.06 -28.97 2.25
CA THR A 363 -5.57 -28.32 1.02
C THR A 363 -6.04 -29.37 0.01
N LEU A 364 -5.29 -30.46 -0.17
CA LEU A 364 -5.68 -31.58 -1.03
C LEU A 364 -7.00 -32.18 -0.56
N LYS A 365 -7.12 -32.46 0.75
CA LYS A 365 -8.35 -32.96 1.34
C LYS A 365 -9.52 -31.99 1.13
N ALA A 366 -9.34 -30.71 1.40
CA ALA A 366 -10.41 -29.71 1.21
C ALA A 366 -10.86 -29.62 -0.26
N LYS A 367 -9.92 -29.70 -1.22
CA LYS A 367 -10.22 -29.74 -2.66
C LYS A 367 -10.96 -31.01 -3.05
N PHE A 368 -10.58 -32.16 -2.49
CA PHE A 368 -11.27 -33.42 -2.72
C PHE A 368 -12.68 -33.40 -2.13
N ASP A 369 -12.83 -32.96 -0.87
CA ASP A 369 -14.12 -32.80 -0.19
C ASP A 369 -15.04 -31.83 -0.97
N SER A 370 -14.49 -30.78 -1.57
CA SER A 370 -15.28 -29.85 -2.37
C SER A 370 -15.76 -30.44 -3.70
N LEU A 371 -15.01 -31.38 -4.30
CA LEU A 371 -15.47 -32.18 -5.42
C LEU A 371 -16.58 -33.13 -4.99
N LEU A 372 -16.43 -33.84 -3.86
CA LEU A 372 -17.47 -34.72 -3.33
C LEU A 372 -18.80 -33.96 -3.12
N VAL A 373 -18.74 -32.77 -2.53
CA VAL A 373 -19.93 -31.92 -2.36
C VAL A 373 -20.51 -31.45 -3.67
N ARG A 374 -19.66 -31.11 -4.65
CA ARG A 374 -20.10 -30.65 -5.97
C ARG A 374 -20.81 -31.75 -6.76
N TYR A 375 -20.35 -32.99 -6.65
CA TYR A 375 -20.92 -34.14 -7.37
C TYR A 375 -22.01 -34.88 -6.60
N GLY A 376 -22.17 -34.62 -5.30
CA GLY A 376 -23.32 -35.06 -4.51
C GLY A 376 -23.48 -36.58 -4.49
N ALA A 377 -24.56 -37.07 -5.11
CA ALA A 377 -24.87 -38.50 -5.18
C ALA A 377 -23.85 -39.34 -5.99
N PHE A 378 -23.02 -38.70 -6.81
CA PHE A 378 -21.95 -39.34 -7.59
C PHE A 378 -20.60 -39.29 -6.87
N SER A 379 -20.59 -39.19 -5.53
CA SER A 379 -19.36 -39.10 -4.73
C SER A 379 -18.41 -40.27 -4.96
N ASP A 380 -18.97 -41.44 -5.23
CA ASP A 380 -18.20 -42.67 -5.42
C ASP A 380 -17.42 -42.64 -6.75
N ASP A 381 -17.96 -41.99 -7.78
CA ASP A 381 -17.32 -41.82 -9.09
C ASP A 381 -16.23 -40.73 -9.08
N VAL A 382 -16.21 -39.85 -8.07
CA VAL A 382 -15.24 -38.74 -8.01
C VAL A 382 -13.81 -39.25 -7.95
N VAL A 383 -13.56 -40.36 -7.27
CA VAL A 383 -12.22 -40.97 -7.22
C VAL A 383 -11.78 -41.36 -8.63
N ASP A 384 -12.62 -42.10 -9.36
CA ASP A 384 -12.33 -42.55 -10.71
C ASP A 384 -12.14 -41.36 -11.67
N MET A 385 -12.99 -40.33 -11.54
CA MET A 385 -12.85 -39.11 -12.32
C MET A 385 -11.54 -38.38 -12.05
N VAL A 386 -11.11 -38.29 -10.77
CA VAL A 386 -9.83 -37.67 -10.42
C VAL A 386 -8.67 -38.52 -10.94
N LEU A 387 -8.74 -39.86 -10.84
CA LEU A 387 -7.69 -40.74 -11.36
C LEU A 387 -7.54 -40.65 -12.88
N VAL A 388 -8.63 -40.36 -13.60
CA VAL A 388 -8.61 -40.11 -15.05
C VAL A 388 -8.12 -38.70 -15.39
N ASP A 389 -8.50 -37.68 -14.61
CA ASP A 389 -8.07 -36.30 -14.78
C ASP A 389 -7.60 -35.67 -13.43
N PRO A 390 -6.30 -35.79 -13.11
CA PRO A 390 -5.74 -35.25 -11.88
C PRO A 390 -5.86 -33.72 -11.78
N ALA A 391 -5.93 -33.01 -12.91
CA ALA A 391 -6.06 -31.56 -12.95
C ALA A 391 -7.41 -31.09 -12.39
N MET A 392 -8.43 -31.96 -12.38
CA MET A 392 -9.71 -31.68 -11.72
C MET A 392 -9.51 -31.34 -10.23
N LEU A 393 -8.58 -32.01 -9.55
CA LEU A 393 -8.28 -31.73 -8.15
C LEU A 393 -7.57 -30.37 -7.97
N LEU A 394 -6.67 -29.99 -8.89
CA LEU A 394 -6.02 -28.68 -8.87
C LEU A 394 -7.01 -27.53 -9.08
N ASN A 395 -8.00 -27.73 -9.95
CA ASN A 395 -9.00 -26.72 -10.30
C ASN A 395 -10.17 -26.61 -9.30
N ALA A 396 -10.32 -27.59 -8.38
CA ALA A 396 -11.35 -27.56 -7.36
C ALA A 396 -11.17 -26.36 -6.40
N ASP A 397 -12.25 -25.63 -6.10
CA ASP A 397 -12.20 -24.54 -5.13
C ASP A 397 -12.21 -25.11 -3.70
N PRO A 398 -11.17 -24.90 -2.87
CA PRO A 398 -11.20 -25.36 -1.48
C PRO A 398 -12.25 -24.60 -0.63
N ALA A 399 -12.74 -23.43 -1.06
CA ALA A 399 -13.68 -22.61 -0.29
C ALA A 399 -15.11 -23.17 -0.27
N THR A 400 -15.48 -23.99 -1.26
CA THR A 400 -16.79 -24.66 -1.33
C THR A 400 -16.85 -25.93 -0.49
N ALA A 401 -15.71 -26.38 0.07
CA ALA A 401 -15.71 -27.46 1.04
C ALA A 401 -16.60 -27.05 2.23
N PRO A 402 -17.54 -27.90 2.66
CA PRO A 402 -18.35 -27.63 3.83
C PRO A 402 -17.39 -27.37 4.97
N LYS A 403 -17.42 -26.15 5.54
CA LYS A 403 -16.59 -25.81 6.69
C LYS A 403 -16.93 -26.86 7.74
N ALA A 404 -16.03 -27.82 7.92
CA ALA A 404 -16.21 -28.90 8.86
C ALA A 404 -16.71 -28.26 10.15
N PRO A 405 -17.91 -28.65 10.66
CA PRO A 405 -18.53 -27.97 11.79
C PRO A 405 -17.47 -27.87 12.87
N THR A 406 -17.08 -26.65 13.21
CA THR A 406 -15.87 -26.40 14.00
C THR A 406 -16.04 -27.08 15.35
N VAL A 407 -15.40 -28.24 15.49
CA VAL A 407 -15.39 -29.15 16.65
C VAL A 407 -14.92 -28.47 17.94
N LYS A 408 -14.60 -27.17 17.92
CA LYS A 408 -14.34 -26.35 19.10
C LYS A 408 -15.59 -26.13 19.96
N ALA A 409 -16.80 -26.10 19.37
CA ALA A 409 -18.04 -26.02 20.16
C ALA A 409 -18.36 -27.37 20.82
N SER A 410 -18.14 -28.49 20.14
CA SER A 410 -18.36 -29.83 20.68
C SER A 410 -17.25 -30.29 21.64
N ARG A 411 -15.98 -29.85 21.49
CA ARG A 411 -14.92 -30.14 22.47
C ARG A 411 -15.11 -29.42 23.80
N LYS A 412 -15.67 -28.22 23.83
CA LYS A 412 -16.03 -27.56 25.10
C LYS A 412 -17.21 -28.26 25.77
N LYS A 413 -18.17 -28.76 24.99
CA LYS A 413 -19.31 -29.56 25.47
C LYS A 413 -18.91 -30.98 25.91
N GLN A 414 -17.97 -31.62 25.22
CA GLN A 414 -17.42 -32.94 25.58
C GLN A 414 -16.41 -32.86 26.73
N ALA A 415 -15.62 -31.78 26.84
CA ALA A 415 -14.78 -31.54 28.02
C ALA A 415 -15.62 -31.22 29.26
N ALA A 416 -16.75 -30.50 29.10
CA ALA A 416 -17.71 -30.28 30.18
C ALA A 416 -18.45 -31.57 30.57
N ALA A 417 -18.83 -32.41 29.60
CA ALA A 417 -19.47 -33.70 29.86
C ALA A 417 -18.50 -34.71 30.50
N ALA A 418 -17.22 -34.71 30.09
CA ALA A 418 -16.19 -35.55 30.72
C ALA A 418 -15.83 -35.08 32.14
N ALA A 419 -15.83 -33.76 32.38
CA ALA A 419 -15.67 -33.20 33.74
C ALA A 419 -16.88 -33.52 34.64
N ALA A 420 -18.11 -33.50 34.09
CA ALA A 420 -19.31 -33.89 34.82
C ALA A 420 -19.36 -35.40 35.12
N ALA A 421 -18.92 -36.25 34.19
CA ALA A 421 -18.81 -37.69 34.41
C ALA A 421 -17.71 -38.05 35.43
N ALA A 422 -16.59 -37.32 35.45
CA ALA A 422 -15.55 -37.48 36.46
C ALA A 422 -15.99 -37.02 37.87
N ALA A 423 -16.84 -35.99 37.96
CA ALA A 423 -17.45 -35.56 39.22
C ALA A 423 -18.48 -36.58 39.74
N ALA A 424 -19.28 -37.19 38.86
CA ALA A 424 -20.25 -38.22 39.24
C ALA A 424 -19.61 -39.54 39.73
N LEU A 425 -18.39 -39.86 39.27
CA LEU A 425 -17.60 -41.00 39.75
C LEU A 425 -16.91 -40.73 41.11
N GLN A 426 -16.76 -39.47 41.52
CA GLN A 426 -16.24 -39.12 42.86
C GLN A 426 -17.31 -39.17 43.95
N GLU A 427 -18.59 -39.00 43.61
CA GLU A 427 -19.69 -39.11 44.60
C GLU A 427 -20.10 -40.57 44.90
N SER A 428 -19.65 -41.54 44.09
CA SER A 428 -19.96 -42.97 44.28
C SER A 428 -18.90 -43.75 45.08
N SER A 429 -17.82 -43.12 45.54
CA SER A 429 -16.74 -43.82 46.29
C SER A 429 -16.74 -43.62 47.82
N LEU A 430 -17.74 -42.94 48.39
CA LEU A 430 -17.82 -42.69 49.85
C LEU A 430 -18.63 -43.72 50.66
N GLY A 431 -18.97 -44.87 50.08
CA GLY A 431 -19.77 -45.88 50.77
C GLY A 431 -19.27 -47.29 50.55
N SER A 432 -18.10 -47.65 51.09
CA SER A 432 -17.77 -49.03 51.52
C SER A 432 -16.35 -49.08 52.10
N SER A 433 -16.25 -49.03 53.43
CA SER A 433 -15.06 -49.41 54.19
C SER A 433 -15.38 -50.61 55.08
N SER A 434 -14.70 -51.74 54.86
CA SER A 434 -14.32 -52.65 55.94
C SER A 434 -13.29 -53.69 55.50
N SER A 435 -12.15 -53.70 56.21
CA SER A 435 -11.27 -54.86 56.53
C SER A 435 -10.59 -55.60 55.35
N THR A 436 -9.32 -55.95 55.30
CA THR A 436 -8.23 -56.30 56.24
C THR A 436 -6.93 -56.14 55.42
N ALA A 437 -5.90 -55.42 55.88
CA ALA A 437 -4.74 -55.91 56.65
C ALA A 437 -3.93 -57.06 55.99
N ASP A 438 -2.61 -56.87 56.03
CA ASP A 438 -1.49 -57.78 55.75
C ASP A 438 -1.11 -57.95 54.27
N ASP A 439 0.15 -58.04 53.84
CA ASP A 439 1.49 -57.73 54.35
C ASP A 439 2.44 -58.06 53.17
N TYR A 440 3.69 -57.64 53.26
CA TYR A 440 4.86 -58.09 52.48
C TYR A 440 5.29 -57.42 51.17
N SER A 441 6.58 -57.15 51.23
CA SER A 441 7.54 -56.47 50.38
C SER A 441 8.07 -57.28 49.19
N SER A 442 8.72 -56.53 48.30
CA SER A 442 10.00 -56.85 47.64
C SER A 442 9.97 -57.28 46.17
N ALA A 443 10.42 -56.32 45.34
CA ALA A 443 11.52 -56.39 44.38
C ALA A 443 11.65 -57.54 43.35
N ASN A 444 11.97 -57.08 42.15
CA ASN A 444 12.98 -57.56 41.19
C ASN A 444 12.54 -58.06 39.80
N SER A 445 13.30 -57.51 38.85
CA SER A 445 13.90 -58.08 37.63
C SER A 445 13.00 -58.46 36.44
N ASP A 446 13.28 -57.75 35.34
CA ASP A 446 13.81 -58.29 34.07
C ASP A 446 13.34 -59.68 33.63
N ALA A 447 12.73 -59.76 32.45
CA ALA A 447 13.41 -60.24 31.25
C ALA A 447 12.44 -60.40 30.07
N ASP A 448 13.01 -60.27 28.89
CA ASP A 448 12.49 -60.63 27.57
C ASP A 448 11.70 -61.96 27.53
N VAL A 449 10.79 -62.08 26.55
CA VAL A 449 10.77 -63.17 25.55
C VAL A 449 9.63 -62.96 24.55
N ALA A 450 9.97 -63.18 23.28
CA ALA A 450 9.10 -63.21 22.12
C ALA A 450 8.09 -64.38 22.15
N GLY A 451 6.93 -64.21 21.52
CA GLY A 451 5.99 -65.32 21.31
C GLY A 451 4.67 -64.93 20.66
N THR A 452 4.66 -65.06 19.33
CA THR A 452 3.57 -65.50 18.44
C THR A 452 2.17 -65.83 19.00
N ALA A 453 1.18 -65.45 18.19
CA ALA A 453 -0.02 -66.21 17.77
C ALA A 453 -1.40 -65.63 18.15
N ALA A 454 -2.13 -65.29 17.08
CA ALA A 454 -3.56 -65.46 16.81
C ALA A 454 -4.54 -65.72 17.96
N ALA A 455 -5.59 -64.89 18.04
CA ALA A 455 -6.93 -65.34 18.41
C ALA A 455 -8.01 -64.37 17.87
N ASP A 456 -8.99 -64.99 17.23
CA ASP A 456 -10.30 -64.46 16.87
C ASP A 456 -11.09 -63.91 18.07
N GLY A 457 -12.08 -63.04 17.77
CA GLY A 457 -13.14 -62.67 18.72
C GLY A 457 -13.85 -61.38 18.30
N SER A 458 -14.64 -61.40 17.22
CA SER A 458 -16.10 -61.38 17.31
C SER A 458 -16.69 -61.03 18.70
N SER A 459 -17.22 -59.81 18.83
CA SER A 459 -18.38 -59.56 19.69
C SER A 459 -19.16 -58.33 19.20
N SER A 460 -20.33 -58.63 18.66
CA SER A 460 -21.48 -57.76 18.58
C SER A 460 -21.90 -57.27 19.97
N SER A 461 -22.17 -55.98 20.14
CA SER A 461 -23.10 -55.52 21.16
C SER A 461 -23.90 -54.32 20.66
N SER A 462 -25.17 -54.62 20.43
CA SER A 462 -26.27 -53.68 20.36
C SER A 462 -26.43 -52.97 21.72
N SER A 463 -26.64 -51.67 21.70
CA SER A 463 -27.29 -50.95 22.79
C SER A 463 -28.13 -49.81 22.26
N SER A 464 -29.43 -50.10 22.21
CA SER A 464 -30.53 -49.17 22.33
C SER A 464 -30.38 -48.32 23.59
N SER A 465 -30.65 -47.00 23.51
CA SER A 465 -31.48 -46.31 24.51
C SER A 465 -31.64 -44.82 24.23
N SER A 466 -32.89 -44.40 24.41
CA SER A 466 -33.26 -43.17 25.12
C SER A 466 -33.09 -41.83 24.40
N SER A 467 -34.13 -41.49 23.64
CA SER A 467 -34.59 -40.12 23.39
C SER A 467 -34.79 -39.35 24.71
N GLY A 468 -33.90 -38.41 24.99
CA GLY A 468 -34.08 -37.38 26.02
C GLY A 468 -34.45 -36.05 25.36
N SER A 469 -35.72 -35.67 25.46
CA SER A 469 -36.23 -34.34 25.17
C SER A 469 -35.58 -33.34 26.13
N MET A 470 -34.78 -32.41 25.60
CA MET A 470 -34.33 -31.21 26.33
C MET A 470 -35.08 -30.00 25.80
N SER A 471 -35.67 -29.29 26.75
CA SER A 471 -36.59 -28.17 26.61
C SER A 471 -36.00 -27.00 25.84
N GLU A 472 -36.71 -26.53 24.81
CA GLU A 472 -36.39 -25.37 23.97
C GLU A 472 -36.48 -24.01 24.71
N GLU A 473 -36.71 -24.01 26.03
CA GLU A 473 -36.93 -22.79 26.82
C GLU A 473 -35.65 -22.18 27.43
N GLU A 474 -34.54 -22.92 27.54
CA GLU A 474 -33.28 -22.39 28.08
C GLU A 474 -32.35 -21.78 27.00
N GLU A 475 -32.58 -22.07 25.72
CA GLU A 475 -31.78 -21.54 24.61
C GLU A 475 -32.22 -20.13 24.16
N GLN A 476 -33.40 -19.67 24.59
CA GLN A 476 -33.91 -18.32 24.26
C GLN A 476 -33.47 -17.23 25.25
N GLN A 477 -32.99 -17.58 26.45
CA GLN A 477 -32.54 -16.58 27.44
C GLN A 477 -31.07 -16.16 27.29
N ALA A 478 -30.23 -16.96 26.63
CA ALA A 478 -28.80 -16.62 26.44
C ALA A 478 -28.51 -15.70 25.23
N ALA A 479 -29.51 -15.42 24.39
CA ALA A 479 -29.37 -14.57 23.19
C ALA A 479 -29.75 -13.09 23.40
N LEU A 480 -30.25 -12.72 24.59
CA LEU A 480 -30.83 -11.40 24.86
C LEU A 480 -29.86 -10.37 25.47
N GLU A 481 -28.72 -10.78 26.02
CA GLU A 481 -27.77 -9.84 26.64
C GLU A 481 -26.98 -8.92 25.69
N PRO A 482 -26.53 -9.34 24.49
CA PRO A 482 -25.71 -8.49 23.63
C PRO A 482 -26.45 -7.26 23.08
N TRP A 483 -27.77 -7.36 22.91
CA TRP A 483 -28.56 -6.29 22.29
C TRP A 483 -28.91 -5.16 23.28
N GLN A 484 -29.04 -5.47 24.58
CA GLN A 484 -29.28 -4.46 25.62
C GLN A 484 -28.09 -3.50 25.76
N LEU A 485 -26.87 -4.02 25.65
CA LEU A 485 -25.64 -3.22 25.73
C LEU A 485 -25.51 -2.27 24.52
N VAL A 486 -25.92 -2.71 23.33
CA VAL A 486 -25.98 -1.87 22.12
C VAL A 486 -27.02 -0.75 22.24
N LEU A 487 -28.17 -1.04 22.84
CA LEU A 487 -29.23 -0.05 23.10
C LEU A 487 -28.78 1.01 24.10
N GLN A 488 -28.14 0.61 25.19
CA GLN A 488 -27.60 1.51 26.20
C GLN A 488 -26.54 2.45 25.60
N GLN A 489 -25.63 1.91 24.78
CA GLN A 489 -24.61 2.70 24.09
C GLN A 489 -25.22 3.72 23.10
N ARG A 490 -26.35 3.36 22.45
CA ARG A 490 -27.08 4.26 21.55
C ARG A 490 -27.76 5.39 22.32
N GLN A 491 -28.31 5.12 23.50
CA GLN A 491 -28.91 6.14 24.37
C GLN A 491 -27.87 7.12 24.92
N GLU A 492 -26.69 6.64 25.33
CA GLU A 492 -25.60 7.50 25.81
C GLU A 492 -25.08 8.43 24.69
N LYS A 493 -24.93 7.92 23.47
CA LYS A 493 -24.58 8.75 22.30
C LYS A 493 -25.63 9.83 22.03
N GLN A 494 -26.92 9.50 22.17
CA GLN A 494 -28.00 10.49 21.99
C GLN A 494 -28.03 11.54 23.10
N ARG A 495 -27.77 11.16 24.36
CA ARG A 495 -27.64 12.11 25.48
C ARG A 495 -26.48 13.08 25.25
N GLY A 496 -25.32 12.57 24.82
CA GLY A 496 -24.16 13.41 24.48
C GLY A 496 -24.42 14.36 23.31
N ALA A 497 -25.16 13.92 22.28
CA ALA A 497 -25.55 14.78 21.15
C ALA A 497 -26.50 15.93 21.58
N ARG A 498 -27.51 15.62 22.41
CA ARG A 498 -28.45 16.62 22.94
C ARG A 498 -27.77 17.65 23.85
N GLN A 499 -26.82 17.22 24.67
CA GLN A 499 -26.07 18.11 25.54
C GLN A 499 -25.18 19.08 24.74
N ARG A 500 -24.50 18.59 23.69
CA ARG A 500 -23.74 19.45 22.76
C ARG A 500 -24.63 20.47 22.04
N GLN A 501 -25.83 20.07 21.64
CA GLN A 501 -26.78 20.98 20.99
C GLN A 501 -27.29 22.07 21.95
N ARG A 502 -27.52 21.74 23.23
CA ARG A 502 -27.88 22.73 24.26
C ARG A 502 -26.75 23.73 24.51
N LEU A 503 -25.50 23.26 24.64
CA LEU A 503 -24.32 24.11 24.79
C LEU A 503 -24.15 25.05 23.59
N ARG A 504 -24.31 24.55 22.36
CA ARG A 504 -24.28 25.40 21.15
C ARG A 504 -25.32 26.51 21.19
N ARG A 505 -26.55 26.20 21.59
CA ARG A 505 -27.64 27.21 21.69
C ARG A 505 -27.36 28.24 22.77
N GLN A 506 -26.86 27.82 23.94
CA GLN A 506 -26.47 28.76 25.00
C GLN A 506 -25.33 29.68 24.55
N MET A 507 -24.33 29.15 23.85
CA MET A 507 -23.23 29.93 23.30
C MET A 507 -23.70 30.92 22.23
N GLN A 508 -24.61 30.49 21.35
CA GLN A 508 -25.22 31.38 20.35
C GLN A 508 -26.02 32.51 21.00
N GLN A 509 -26.77 32.19 22.07
CA GLN A 509 -27.52 33.19 22.85
C GLN A 509 -26.57 34.17 23.56
N GLN A 510 -25.45 33.71 24.12
CA GLN A 510 -24.44 34.59 24.70
C GLN A 510 -23.79 35.50 23.65
N LEU A 511 -23.42 34.97 22.48
CA LEU A 511 -22.88 35.77 21.38
C LEU A 511 -23.90 36.81 20.91
N GLN A 512 -25.17 36.44 20.81
CA GLN A 512 -26.24 37.36 20.43
C GLN A 512 -26.49 38.45 21.49
N GLN A 513 -26.40 38.10 22.78
CA GLN A 513 -26.47 39.08 23.87
C GLN A 513 -25.27 40.03 23.88
N GLN A 514 -24.06 39.54 23.60
CA GLN A 514 -22.87 40.38 23.47
C GLN A 514 -22.95 41.31 22.25
N TRP A 515 -23.53 40.83 21.14
CA TRP A 515 -23.81 41.66 19.96
C TRP A 515 -24.80 42.79 20.25
N LEU A 516 -25.87 42.49 20.99
CA LEU A 516 -26.88 43.47 21.37
C LEU A 516 -26.38 44.48 22.43
N ALA A 517 -25.34 44.13 23.19
CA ALA A 517 -24.75 44.99 24.22
C ALA A 517 -23.79 46.08 23.68
N GLY A 518 -23.64 46.22 22.35
CA GLY A 518 -22.96 47.37 21.75
C GLY A 518 -21.44 47.43 21.94
N GLY A 519 -20.76 46.28 22.05
CA GLY A 519 -19.30 46.22 22.12
C GLY A 519 -18.62 46.40 20.75
N ASP A 520 -17.52 47.16 20.72
CA ASP A 520 -16.70 47.45 19.54
C ASP A 520 -16.42 46.22 18.66
N VAL A 521 -16.87 46.30 17.40
CA VAL A 521 -16.87 45.20 16.40
C VAL A 521 -15.45 44.80 15.95
N ALA A 522 -14.42 45.55 16.33
CA ALA A 522 -13.05 45.34 15.86
C ALA A 522 -12.27 44.22 16.58
N ALA A 523 -12.66 43.77 17.77
CA ALA A 523 -11.90 42.78 18.56
C ALA A 523 -12.41 41.33 18.44
N VAL A 524 -13.62 41.12 17.92
CA VAL A 524 -14.30 39.80 17.83
C VAL A 524 -13.62 38.79 16.88
N PRO A 525 -13.00 39.17 15.74
CA PRO A 525 -12.47 38.19 14.79
C PRO A 525 -11.30 37.35 15.34
N GLN A 526 -10.44 37.95 16.18
CA GLN A 526 -9.22 37.30 16.66
C GLN A 526 -9.51 36.23 17.72
N GLN A 527 -10.52 36.47 18.56
CA GLN A 527 -10.97 35.52 19.58
C GLN A 527 -11.72 34.33 18.96
N LEU A 528 -12.48 34.57 17.88
CA LEU A 528 -13.16 33.54 17.11
C LEU A 528 -12.17 32.64 16.35
N LEU A 529 -11.08 33.22 15.80
CA LEU A 529 -10.00 32.47 15.15
C LEU A 529 -9.21 31.61 16.15
N GLN A 530 -8.93 32.14 17.34
CA GLN A 530 -8.21 31.42 18.40
C GLN A 530 -9.05 30.30 19.01
N GLN A 531 -10.37 30.50 19.14
CA GLN A 531 -11.28 29.48 19.65
C GLN A 531 -11.60 28.40 18.59
N GLN A 532 -11.62 28.75 17.29
CA GLN A 532 -11.70 27.77 16.20
C GLN A 532 -10.45 26.88 16.17
N GLN A 533 -9.25 27.43 16.44
CA GLN A 533 -8.03 26.64 16.62
C GLN A 533 -8.13 25.68 17.82
N GLN A 534 -8.75 26.09 18.94
CA GLN A 534 -8.96 25.19 20.08
C GLN A 534 -9.97 24.07 19.78
N GLN A 535 -11.07 24.35 19.08
CA GLN A 535 -12.03 23.32 18.68
C GLN A 535 -11.47 22.35 17.64
N GLN A 536 -10.58 22.81 16.75
CA GLN A 536 -9.85 21.94 15.84
C GLN A 536 -8.90 21.01 16.61
N GLN A 537 -8.32 21.44 17.73
CA GLN A 537 -7.47 20.59 18.58
C GLN A 537 -8.29 19.55 19.37
N GLU A 538 -9.50 19.87 19.82
CA GLU A 538 -10.37 18.92 20.54
C GLU A 538 -11.08 17.90 19.62
N THR A 539 -11.24 18.20 18.33
CA THR A 539 -11.89 17.29 17.36
C THR A 539 -10.97 16.15 16.90
N TYR A 540 -9.67 16.21 17.21
CA TYR A 540 -8.80 15.04 17.15
C TYR A 540 -9.09 14.12 18.34
N LEU A 541 -10.10 13.27 18.18
CA LEU A 541 -10.31 12.10 19.06
C LEU A 541 -8.96 11.39 19.29
N PRO A 542 -8.66 10.93 20.51
CA PRO A 542 -7.50 10.06 20.72
C PRO A 542 -7.79 8.78 19.95
N LEU A 543 -7.24 8.67 18.74
CA LEU A 543 -7.16 7.44 17.98
C LEU A 543 -6.56 6.41 18.93
N GLY A 544 -7.43 5.53 19.43
CA GLY A 544 -7.10 4.52 20.41
C GLY A 544 -5.85 3.77 19.97
N SER A 545 -4.96 3.55 20.92
CA SER A 545 -3.75 2.74 20.78
C SER A 545 -4.07 1.43 20.04
N MET A 546 -3.78 1.41 18.74
CA MET A 546 -3.92 0.26 17.87
C MET A 546 -2.54 -0.13 17.33
N PRO A 547 -2.31 -1.42 17.05
CA PRO A 547 -1.00 -2.03 17.07
C PRO A 547 -0.14 -1.47 15.95
N THR A 548 0.86 -0.67 16.30
CA THR A 548 1.92 -0.29 15.38
C THR A 548 2.84 -1.50 15.18
N SER A 549 2.39 -2.55 14.48
CA SER A 549 3.34 -3.38 13.76
C SER A 549 3.91 -2.45 12.69
N ARG A 550 5.07 -1.86 12.97
CA ARG A 550 5.71 -0.86 12.10
C ARG A 550 6.10 -1.56 10.82
N GLN A 551 5.22 -1.46 9.83
CA GLN A 551 5.48 -1.92 8.47
C GLN A 551 6.58 -1.02 7.89
N SER A 552 7.47 -1.60 7.09
CA SER A 552 8.46 -0.81 6.35
C SER A 552 7.79 0.19 5.41
N PRO A 553 8.44 1.31 5.09
CA PRO A 553 7.86 2.35 4.22
C PRO A 553 7.37 1.79 2.88
N VAL A 554 8.07 0.80 2.32
CA VAL A 554 7.66 0.14 1.07
C VAL A 554 6.37 -0.67 1.24
N ARG A 555 6.19 -1.36 2.38
CA ARG A 555 4.94 -2.08 2.67
C ARG A 555 3.79 -1.12 2.93
N GLN A 556 4.07 0.00 3.61
CA GLN A 556 3.09 1.07 3.77
C GLN A 556 2.69 1.65 2.41
N LEU A 557 3.64 1.82 1.49
CA LEU A 557 3.38 2.31 0.13
C LEU A 557 2.49 1.33 -0.66
N LEU A 558 2.77 0.03 -0.61
CA LEU A 558 1.90 -0.97 -1.24
C LEU A 558 0.51 -1.01 -0.63
N ALA A 559 0.42 -0.92 0.70
CA ALA A 559 -0.87 -0.89 1.38
C ALA A 559 -1.64 0.40 1.05
N PHE A 560 -0.95 1.52 0.87
CA PHE A 560 -1.51 2.78 0.38
C PHE A 560 -1.99 2.67 -1.08
N ALA A 561 -1.18 2.12 -1.98
CA ALA A 561 -1.54 1.88 -3.37
C ALA A 561 -2.77 0.96 -3.47
N ALA A 562 -2.80 -0.13 -2.71
CA ALA A 562 -3.96 -1.02 -2.64
C ALA A 562 -5.21 -0.35 -2.06
N ALA A 563 -5.06 0.49 -1.03
CA ALA A 563 -6.17 1.21 -0.39
C ALA A 563 -6.77 2.31 -1.28
N THR A 564 -5.96 2.91 -2.15
CA THR A 564 -6.38 3.97 -3.07
C THR A 564 -6.80 3.44 -4.44
N GLY A 565 -6.34 2.24 -4.83
CA GLY A 565 -6.48 1.73 -6.20
C GLY A 565 -5.50 2.36 -7.19
N LEU A 566 -4.46 3.06 -6.71
CA LEU A 566 -3.39 3.63 -7.52
C LEU A 566 -2.37 2.57 -7.93
N SER A 567 -1.67 2.81 -9.05
CA SER A 567 -0.46 2.05 -9.34
C SER A 567 0.63 2.39 -8.32
N ALA A 568 1.63 1.52 -8.18
CA ALA A 568 2.74 1.79 -7.26
C ALA A 568 3.55 3.01 -7.72
N ALA A 569 3.70 3.19 -9.05
CA ALA A 569 4.32 4.39 -9.62
C ALA A 569 3.59 5.68 -9.21
N GLN A 570 2.26 5.69 -9.32
CA GLN A 570 1.44 6.84 -8.92
C GLN A 570 1.50 7.09 -7.41
N ALA A 571 1.47 6.03 -6.60
CA ALA A 571 1.60 6.15 -5.15
C ALA A 571 2.97 6.74 -4.74
N VAL A 572 4.06 6.32 -5.41
CA VAL A 572 5.40 6.90 -5.24
C VAL A 572 5.39 8.40 -5.58
N GLN A 573 4.82 8.78 -6.73
CA GLN A 573 4.72 10.17 -7.14
C GLN A 573 3.93 11.01 -6.13
N LEU A 574 2.80 10.49 -5.61
CA LEU A 574 2.01 11.18 -4.59
C LEU A 574 2.78 11.38 -3.29
N TRP A 575 3.56 10.38 -2.85
CA TRP A 575 4.38 10.51 -1.65
C TRP A 575 5.57 11.47 -1.84
N GLN A 576 6.06 11.63 -3.06
CA GLN A 576 7.07 12.64 -3.38
C GLN A 576 6.51 14.06 -3.33
N GLN A 577 5.28 14.24 -3.83
CA GLN A 577 4.59 15.52 -3.77
C GLN A 577 4.18 15.88 -2.33
N GLU A 578 3.59 14.93 -1.61
CA GLU A 578 3.05 15.14 -0.27
C GLU A 578 3.47 13.99 0.67
N PRO A 579 4.68 14.06 1.26
CA PRO A 579 5.24 12.97 2.06
C PRO A 579 4.46 12.73 3.37
N ALA A 580 3.64 13.70 3.80
CA ALA A 580 2.72 13.53 4.92
C ALA A 580 1.70 12.40 4.71
N LEU A 581 1.38 12.06 3.45
CA LEU A 581 0.44 10.97 3.11
C LEU A 581 0.92 9.59 3.58
N ALA A 582 2.23 9.37 3.63
CA ALA A 582 2.81 8.11 4.09
C ALA A 582 2.52 7.82 5.56
N GLN A 583 2.23 8.85 6.36
CA GLN A 583 1.91 8.72 7.78
C GLN A 583 0.42 8.40 8.03
N LEU A 584 -0.43 8.52 7.01
CA LEU A 584 -1.87 8.29 7.15
C LEU A 584 -2.17 6.79 7.28
N PRO A 585 -3.03 6.38 8.23
CA PRO A 585 -3.50 5.01 8.30
C PRO A 585 -4.22 4.59 7.01
N THR A 586 -3.93 3.41 6.49
CA THR A 586 -4.52 2.90 5.23
C THR A 586 -6.05 2.85 5.27
N ALA A 587 -6.64 2.55 6.44
CA ALA A 587 -8.08 2.59 6.65
C ALA A 587 -8.69 4.00 6.56
N LEU A 588 -7.93 5.03 6.96
CA LEU A 588 -8.35 6.42 6.80
C LEU A 588 -8.28 6.81 5.33
N VAL A 589 -7.18 6.44 4.65
CA VAL A 589 -6.99 6.71 3.22
C VAL A 589 -8.12 6.08 2.39
N SER A 590 -8.42 4.80 2.57
CA SER A 590 -9.51 4.14 1.83
C SER A 590 -10.89 4.76 2.13
N ALA A 591 -11.14 5.16 3.39
CA ALA A 591 -12.36 5.87 3.76
C ALA A 591 -12.44 7.25 3.12
N GLN A 592 -11.34 8.00 3.00
CA GLN A 592 -11.30 9.30 2.34
C GLN A 592 -11.49 9.17 0.83
N VAL A 593 -10.82 8.22 0.17
CA VAL A 593 -11.02 7.95 -1.27
C VAL A 593 -12.48 7.57 -1.54
N SER A 594 -13.07 6.72 -0.70
CA SER A 594 -14.48 6.34 -0.83
C SER A 594 -15.42 7.54 -0.67
N ARG A 595 -15.17 8.39 0.33
CA ARG A 595 -15.94 9.63 0.56
C ARG A 595 -15.78 10.63 -0.57
N LEU A 596 -14.58 10.79 -1.10
CA LEU A 596 -14.32 11.68 -2.23
C LEU A 596 -15.04 11.14 -3.48
N SER A 597 -15.01 9.83 -3.73
CA SER A 597 -15.81 9.23 -4.80
C SER A 597 -17.32 9.47 -4.61
N ALA A 598 -17.82 9.41 -3.37
CA ALA A 598 -19.22 9.64 -3.06
C ALA A 598 -19.60 11.12 -3.19
N ALA A 599 -18.73 12.03 -2.74
CA ALA A 599 -18.90 13.48 -2.84
C ALA A 599 -18.91 13.93 -4.31
N LEU A 600 -18.06 13.33 -5.13
CA LEU A 600 -18.02 13.55 -6.58
C LEU A 600 -19.15 12.83 -7.35
N GLY A 601 -20.06 12.14 -6.66
CA GLY A 601 -21.18 11.42 -7.27
C GLY A 601 -20.80 10.16 -8.07
N LEU A 602 -19.53 9.76 -8.08
CA LEU A 602 -18.99 8.66 -8.89
C LEU A 602 -19.39 7.26 -8.40
N GLY A 603 -19.89 7.17 -7.16
CA GLY A 603 -20.41 5.92 -6.58
C GLY A 603 -21.84 5.57 -7.00
N ARG A 604 -22.57 6.45 -7.68
CA ARG A 604 -23.95 6.18 -8.12
C ARG A 604 -23.96 5.57 -9.54
N PRO A 605 -24.54 4.37 -9.74
CA PRO A 605 -24.69 3.80 -11.07
C PRO A 605 -25.58 4.73 -11.92
N GLY A 606 -24.98 5.46 -12.86
CA GLY A 606 -25.66 6.43 -13.74
C GLY A 606 -24.96 7.79 -13.86
N ALA A 607 -24.25 8.25 -12.82
CA ALA A 607 -23.62 9.58 -12.83
C ALA A 607 -22.40 9.66 -13.76
N ALA A 608 -21.62 8.59 -13.86
CA ALA A 608 -20.44 8.54 -14.74
C ALA A 608 -20.80 8.70 -16.23
N ALA A 609 -21.98 8.23 -16.65
CA ALA A 609 -22.45 8.39 -18.03
C ALA A 609 -22.81 9.85 -18.36
N ALA A 610 -23.36 10.59 -17.39
CA ALA A 610 -23.68 12.01 -17.56
C ALA A 610 -22.42 12.87 -17.66
N VAL A 611 -21.41 12.64 -16.81
CA VAL A 611 -20.14 13.39 -16.84
C VAL A 611 -19.37 13.15 -18.14
N ALA A 612 -19.33 11.90 -18.63
CA ALA A 612 -18.71 11.57 -19.90
C ALA A 612 -19.43 12.25 -21.09
N ALA A 613 -20.76 12.35 -21.06
CA ALA A 613 -21.54 13.03 -22.09
C ALA A 613 -21.32 14.55 -22.10
N SER A 614 -21.11 15.19 -20.94
CA SER A 614 -20.82 16.63 -20.85
C SER A 614 -19.38 16.99 -21.28
N SER A 615 -18.40 16.12 -21.03
CA SER A 615 -17.00 16.35 -21.44
C SER A 615 -16.81 16.34 -22.96
N MET A 616 -17.63 15.60 -23.70
CA MET A 616 -17.54 15.48 -25.15
C MET A 616 -18.12 16.65 -25.96
N ARG A 617 -18.79 17.63 -25.33
CA ARG A 617 -19.35 18.80 -26.05
C ARG A 617 -18.42 20.02 -26.11
N GLY A 618 -17.27 20.01 -25.44
CA GLY A 618 -16.43 21.20 -25.27
C GLY A 618 -15.10 21.24 -26.05
N SER A 619 -14.65 20.17 -26.68
CA SER A 619 -13.36 20.18 -27.41
C SER A 619 -13.33 19.13 -28.52
N ALA A 620 -13.51 19.59 -29.77
CA ALA A 620 -13.60 18.72 -30.95
C ALA A 620 -12.27 18.49 -31.67
N ALA A 621 -11.11 18.78 -31.06
CA ALA A 621 -9.82 18.67 -31.74
C ALA A 621 -8.69 18.14 -30.84
N ALA A 622 -8.84 16.92 -30.31
CA ALA A 622 -7.75 16.00 -29.96
C ALA A 622 -8.32 14.78 -29.19
N ALA A 623 -8.94 13.83 -29.89
CA ALA A 623 -9.47 12.60 -29.27
C ALA A 623 -8.82 11.36 -29.89
N GLY A 624 -7.69 10.95 -29.31
CA GLY A 624 -7.08 9.64 -29.54
C GLY A 624 -7.64 8.60 -28.55
N GLY A 625 -8.34 7.60 -29.08
CA GLY A 625 -8.43 6.22 -28.58
C GLY A 625 -8.67 5.96 -27.09
N TRP A 626 -9.93 6.03 -26.64
CA TRP A 626 -10.37 5.43 -25.37
C TRP A 626 -11.27 4.23 -25.68
N GLN A 627 -10.69 3.06 -25.97
CA GLN A 627 -11.45 1.81 -26.06
C GLN A 627 -11.61 1.19 -24.67
N ALA A 628 -12.87 0.86 -24.35
CA ALA A 628 -13.31 0.34 -23.08
C ALA A 628 -13.07 -1.18 -22.97
N SER A 629 -12.09 -1.58 -22.16
CA SER A 629 -12.01 -2.94 -21.61
C SER A 629 -12.70 -2.97 -20.24
N ALA A 630 -13.83 -3.67 -20.18
CA ALA A 630 -14.65 -3.82 -18.99
C ALA A 630 -13.95 -4.67 -17.92
N SER A 631 -13.40 -4.00 -16.90
CA SER A 631 -13.18 -4.56 -15.58
C SER A 631 -13.74 -3.56 -14.57
N SER A 632 -14.34 -4.05 -13.48
CA SER A 632 -15.10 -3.31 -12.47
C SER A 632 -14.31 -2.24 -11.68
N SER A 633 -13.11 -1.89 -12.12
CA SER A 633 -12.24 -0.85 -11.57
C SER A 633 -12.33 0.50 -12.31
N SER A 634 -13.14 0.64 -13.35
CA SER A 634 -13.14 1.85 -14.18
C SER A 634 -13.73 3.11 -13.51
N SER A 635 -14.56 2.97 -12.47
CA SER A 635 -15.22 4.11 -11.80
C SER A 635 -14.28 4.95 -10.91
N SER A 636 -13.11 4.42 -10.52
CA SER A 636 -12.17 5.13 -9.65
C SER A 636 -11.25 6.09 -10.40
N ARG A 637 -11.04 5.90 -11.72
CA ARG A 637 -10.12 6.72 -12.53
C ARG A 637 -10.26 8.24 -12.34
N PRO A 638 -11.47 8.83 -12.38
CA PRO A 638 -11.62 10.27 -12.18
C PRO A 638 -11.21 10.76 -10.79
N VAL A 639 -11.51 9.99 -9.74
CA VAL A 639 -11.02 10.28 -8.37
C VAL A 639 -9.50 10.26 -8.34
N LEU A 640 -8.89 9.26 -8.97
CA LEU A 640 -7.44 9.12 -8.98
C LEU A 640 -6.76 10.30 -9.69
N GLN A 641 -7.33 10.81 -10.79
CA GLN A 641 -6.81 12.00 -11.46
C GLN A 641 -6.89 13.25 -10.58
N VAL A 642 -7.98 13.43 -9.84
CA VAL A 642 -8.12 14.52 -8.85
C VAL A 642 -7.07 14.41 -7.75
N LEU A 643 -6.86 13.20 -7.21
CA LEU A 643 -5.88 12.95 -6.16
C LEU A 643 -4.43 13.15 -6.64
N VAL A 644 -4.13 12.79 -7.89
CA VAL A 644 -2.80 13.01 -8.51
C VAL A 644 -2.52 14.50 -8.71
N LYS A 645 -3.52 15.32 -9.00
CA LYS A 645 -3.37 16.77 -9.08
C LYS A 645 -3.22 17.41 -7.69
N GLU A 646 -4.02 16.97 -6.72
CA GLU A 646 -4.11 17.59 -5.39
C GLU A 646 -4.10 16.53 -4.27
N PRO A 647 -2.90 16.00 -3.92
CA PRO A 647 -2.76 15.00 -2.85
C PRO A 647 -3.25 15.48 -1.49
N GLY A 648 -3.18 16.79 -1.23
CA GLY A 648 -3.60 17.42 0.02
C GLY A 648 -5.07 17.13 0.40
N LEU A 649 -5.91 16.76 -0.57
CA LEU A 649 -7.29 16.37 -0.33
C LEU A 649 -7.45 15.16 0.59
N LEU A 650 -6.46 14.25 0.65
CA LEU A 650 -6.49 13.09 1.55
C LEU A 650 -6.21 13.47 3.01
N ILE A 651 -5.58 14.62 3.24
CA ILE A 651 -5.23 15.13 4.58
C ILE A 651 -6.43 15.86 5.19
N LEU A 652 -7.34 16.39 4.37
CA LEU A 652 -8.52 17.10 4.85
C LEU A 652 -9.37 16.21 5.78
N PRO A 653 -9.84 16.75 6.92
CA PRO A 653 -10.79 16.04 7.76
C PRO A 653 -12.04 15.66 6.94
N PRO A 654 -12.60 14.46 7.15
CA PRO A 654 -13.61 13.92 6.25
C PRO A 654 -14.93 14.70 6.22
N GLY A 655 -15.24 15.45 7.29
CA GLY A 655 -16.39 16.35 7.30
C GLY A 655 -16.12 17.69 6.60
N GLN A 656 -14.86 18.14 6.59
CA GLN A 656 -14.49 19.45 6.07
C GLN A 656 -14.67 19.51 4.55
N MET A 657 -14.31 18.45 3.83
CA MET A 657 -14.46 18.38 2.38
C MET A 657 -15.92 18.58 1.95
N GLN A 658 -16.87 17.93 2.64
CA GLN A 658 -18.29 18.07 2.33
C GLN A 658 -18.83 19.47 2.67
N VAL A 659 -18.37 20.05 3.78
CA VAL A 659 -18.73 21.43 4.18
C VAL A 659 -18.19 22.44 3.18
N ASN A 660 -16.92 22.31 2.77
CA ASN A 660 -16.31 23.17 1.76
C ASN A 660 -17.04 23.04 0.42
N MET A 661 -17.35 21.81 0.00
CA MET A 661 -18.08 21.55 -1.23
C MET A 661 -19.48 22.21 -1.23
N GLN A 662 -20.24 22.07 -0.14
CA GLN A 662 -21.55 22.69 -0.01
C GLN A 662 -21.45 24.23 0.05
N GLY A 663 -20.55 24.75 0.87
CA GLY A 663 -20.37 26.19 1.01
C GLY A 663 -19.90 26.86 -0.29
N LEU A 664 -19.07 26.18 -1.09
CA LEU A 664 -18.69 26.66 -2.42
C LEU A 664 -19.85 26.60 -3.41
N ALA A 665 -20.69 25.56 -3.38
CA ALA A 665 -21.89 25.49 -4.22
C ALA A 665 -22.86 26.64 -3.90
N ASP A 666 -23.08 26.89 -2.60
CA ASP A 666 -23.94 27.97 -2.12
C ASP A 666 -23.37 29.34 -2.51
N LEU A 667 -22.07 29.57 -2.28
CA LEU A 667 -21.37 30.82 -2.63
C LEU A 667 -21.41 31.11 -4.14
N LEU A 668 -21.20 30.08 -4.97
CA LEU A 668 -21.17 30.22 -6.42
C LEU A 668 -22.57 30.14 -7.06
N SER A 669 -23.61 29.90 -6.26
CA SER A 669 -24.99 29.67 -6.74
C SER A 669 -25.07 28.59 -7.81
N LEU A 670 -24.28 27.53 -7.67
CA LEU A 670 -24.21 26.42 -8.62
C LEU A 670 -25.03 25.23 -8.11
N ASP A 671 -25.60 24.47 -9.04
CA ASP A 671 -26.06 23.13 -8.72
C ASP A 671 -24.86 22.29 -8.24
N LEU A 672 -24.98 21.76 -7.02
CA LEU A 672 -23.96 21.00 -6.31
C LEU A 672 -23.39 19.85 -7.16
N HIS A 673 -24.19 19.23 -8.02
CA HIS A 673 -23.75 18.06 -8.79
C HIS A 673 -23.17 18.39 -10.16
N ALA A 674 -23.81 19.23 -10.97
CA ALA A 674 -23.34 19.45 -12.35
C ALA A 674 -22.29 20.56 -12.45
N GLY A 675 -22.57 21.73 -11.85
CA GLY A 675 -21.70 22.91 -11.96
C GLY A 675 -20.42 22.75 -11.16
N LEU A 676 -20.54 22.30 -9.91
CA LEU A 676 -19.38 22.15 -9.05
C LEU A 676 -18.43 21.05 -9.53
N MET A 677 -18.95 19.96 -10.09
CA MET A 677 -18.11 18.87 -10.61
C MET A 677 -17.19 19.31 -11.75
N LEU A 678 -17.69 20.16 -12.66
CA LEU A 678 -16.88 20.71 -13.73
C LEU A 678 -15.77 21.61 -13.18
N LEU A 679 -16.08 22.45 -12.18
CA LEU A 679 -15.08 23.30 -11.52
C LEU A 679 -14.04 22.50 -10.76
N LEU A 680 -14.46 21.48 -10.00
CA LEU A 680 -13.55 20.63 -9.22
C LEU A 680 -12.66 19.77 -10.12
N TRP A 681 -13.13 19.44 -11.33
CA TRP A 681 -12.32 18.75 -12.32
C TRP A 681 -11.20 19.63 -12.89
N GLN A 682 -11.52 20.91 -13.11
CA GLN A 682 -10.56 21.92 -13.56
C GLN A 682 -9.56 22.25 -12.46
N GLN A 683 -10.05 22.56 -11.25
CA GLN A 683 -9.25 23.01 -10.12
C GLN A 683 -9.66 22.31 -8.81
N PRO A 684 -9.11 21.11 -8.52
CA PRO A 684 -9.47 20.35 -7.33
C PRO A 684 -9.03 21.01 -6.01
N GLY A 685 -8.04 21.92 -6.06
CA GLY A 685 -7.56 22.68 -4.90
C GLY A 685 -8.65 23.54 -4.24
N LEU A 686 -9.75 23.85 -4.96
CA LEU A 686 -10.91 24.54 -4.39
C LEU A 686 -11.51 23.80 -3.19
N LEU A 687 -11.48 22.46 -3.16
CA LEU A 687 -11.99 21.69 -2.00
C LEU A 687 -11.19 21.92 -0.72
N GLN A 688 -9.95 22.40 -0.80
CA GLN A 688 -9.15 22.76 0.36
C GLN A 688 -9.51 24.15 0.90
N LEU A 689 -10.17 24.98 0.09
CA LEU A 689 -10.56 26.34 0.45
C LEU A 689 -11.80 26.33 1.34
N ALA A 690 -11.68 26.93 2.53
CA ALA A 690 -12.84 27.17 3.38
C ALA A 690 -13.79 28.17 2.69
N PRO A 691 -15.13 27.99 2.79
CA PRO A 691 -16.09 28.82 2.06
C PRO A 691 -16.00 30.30 2.45
N GLU A 692 -15.69 30.62 3.70
CA GLU A 692 -15.53 32.00 4.16
C GLU A 692 -14.30 32.67 3.51
N LEU A 693 -13.23 31.90 3.32
CA LEU A 693 -12.04 32.39 2.64
C LEU A 693 -12.28 32.56 1.14
N ALA A 694 -13.09 31.68 0.53
CA ALA A 694 -13.50 31.81 -0.86
C ALA A 694 -14.33 33.08 -1.08
N GLU A 695 -15.27 33.38 -0.18
CA GLU A 695 -16.08 34.61 -0.23
C GLU A 695 -15.19 35.85 -0.08
N TYR A 696 -14.29 35.86 0.90
CA TYR A 696 -13.31 36.94 1.07
C TYR A 696 -12.48 37.17 -0.20
N ARG A 697 -11.96 36.10 -0.82
CA ARG A 697 -11.17 36.19 -2.05
C ARG A 697 -12.00 36.71 -3.23
N LEU A 698 -13.25 36.28 -3.34
CA LEU A 698 -14.18 36.77 -4.36
C LEU A 698 -14.45 38.27 -4.21
N GLN A 699 -14.71 38.74 -2.99
CA GLN A 699 -14.92 40.16 -2.70
C GLN A 699 -13.66 40.99 -2.98
N HIS A 700 -12.48 40.48 -2.59
CA HIS A 700 -11.21 41.15 -2.89
C HIS A 700 -10.91 41.21 -4.38
N LEU A 701 -11.19 40.14 -5.13
CA LEU A 701 -11.03 40.12 -6.59
C LEU A 701 -12.00 41.10 -7.27
N ALA A 702 -13.24 41.21 -6.76
CA ALA A 702 -14.22 42.19 -7.22
C ALA A 702 -13.72 43.63 -7.00
N GLY A 703 -13.18 43.93 -5.81
CA GLY A 703 -12.57 45.23 -5.53
C GLY A 703 -11.30 45.49 -6.36
N LEU A 704 -10.48 44.47 -6.60
CA LEU A 704 -9.25 44.57 -7.39
C LEU A 704 -9.55 45.01 -8.83
N LEU A 705 -10.56 44.41 -9.44
CA LEU A 705 -10.96 44.62 -10.83
C LEU A 705 -12.03 45.72 -10.97
N GLN A 706 -12.48 46.32 -9.87
CA GLN A 706 -13.56 47.31 -9.83
C GLN A 706 -14.87 46.78 -10.46
N LEU A 707 -15.19 45.52 -10.19
CA LEU A 707 -16.36 44.82 -10.71
C LEU A 707 -17.38 44.57 -9.60
N SER A 708 -18.64 44.40 -9.99
CA SER A 708 -19.65 43.82 -9.11
C SER A 708 -19.38 42.33 -8.89
N VAL A 709 -19.65 41.83 -7.67
CA VAL A 709 -19.48 40.41 -7.30
C VAL A 709 -20.06 39.42 -8.33
N PRO A 710 -21.26 39.61 -8.94
CA PRO A 710 -21.79 38.68 -9.94
C PRO A 710 -20.94 38.59 -11.22
N LYS A 711 -20.35 39.70 -11.67
CA LYS A 711 -19.44 39.71 -12.83
C LYS A 711 -18.13 38.99 -12.49
N THR A 712 -17.61 39.23 -11.29
CA THR A 712 -16.41 38.53 -10.80
C THR A 712 -16.65 37.03 -10.66
N LEU A 713 -17.84 36.63 -10.22
CA LEU A 713 -18.26 35.23 -10.18
C LEU A 713 -18.25 34.62 -11.58
N GLY A 714 -18.75 35.35 -12.60
CA GLY A 714 -18.64 34.94 -14.00
C GLY A 714 -17.20 34.65 -14.44
N LEU A 715 -16.24 35.48 -14.05
CA LEU A 715 -14.81 35.24 -14.33
C LEU A 715 -14.26 34.02 -13.60
N VAL A 716 -14.64 33.83 -12.33
CA VAL A 716 -14.24 32.67 -11.54
C VAL A 716 -14.80 31.36 -12.12
N LEU A 717 -16.01 31.38 -12.68
CA LEU A 717 -16.58 30.22 -13.36
C LEU A 717 -15.85 29.89 -14.66
N GLN A 718 -15.26 30.90 -15.32
CA GLN A 718 -14.41 30.71 -16.49
C GLN A 718 -13.02 30.19 -16.10
N GLU A 719 -12.41 30.77 -15.08
CA GLU A 719 -11.08 30.41 -14.59
C GLU A 719 -11.08 30.23 -13.06
N PRO A 720 -11.31 29.00 -12.56
CA PRO A 720 -11.51 28.75 -11.13
C PRO A 720 -10.23 28.91 -10.31
N ARG A 721 -9.06 28.91 -10.96
CA ARG A 721 -7.75 29.16 -10.35
C ARG A 721 -7.66 30.51 -9.65
N LEU A 722 -8.42 31.51 -10.12
CA LEU A 722 -8.47 32.84 -9.51
C LEU A 722 -8.88 32.80 -8.03
N LEU A 723 -9.73 31.85 -7.62
CA LEU A 723 -10.11 31.68 -6.21
C LEU A 723 -9.05 30.96 -5.37
N VAL A 724 -8.20 30.13 -5.99
CA VAL A 724 -7.12 29.41 -5.28
C VAL A 724 -5.91 30.32 -5.03
N GLU A 725 -5.72 31.33 -5.89
CA GLU A 725 -4.65 32.30 -5.77
C GLU A 725 -4.84 33.27 -4.59
N ARG A 726 -3.72 33.82 -4.10
CA ARG A 726 -3.75 34.82 -3.03
C ARG A 726 -4.08 36.20 -3.62
N PRO A 727 -5.01 36.99 -3.03
CA PRO A 727 -5.39 38.30 -3.57
C PRO A 727 -4.21 39.27 -3.76
N VAL A 728 -3.20 39.19 -2.90
CA VAL A 728 -1.98 40.01 -2.99
C VAL A 728 -1.17 39.70 -4.24
N LEU A 729 -1.08 38.42 -4.63
CA LEU A 729 -0.37 38.01 -5.84
C LEU A 729 -1.14 38.44 -7.09
N LEU A 730 -2.47 38.29 -7.09
CA LEU A 730 -3.32 38.77 -8.19
C LEU A 730 -3.20 40.30 -8.37
N ALA A 731 -3.09 41.04 -7.27
CA ALA A 731 -2.85 42.48 -7.30
C ALA A 731 -1.48 42.84 -7.89
N ALA A 732 -0.44 42.10 -7.50
CA ALA A 732 0.90 42.27 -8.04
C ALA A 732 0.95 41.97 -9.54
N ARG A 733 0.40 40.83 -9.98
CA ARG A 733 0.31 40.43 -11.40
C ARG A 733 -0.48 41.43 -12.25
N LEU A 734 -1.60 41.96 -11.73
CA LEU A 734 -2.33 43.03 -12.40
C LEU A 734 -1.47 44.30 -12.53
N GLY A 735 -0.68 44.63 -11.51
CA GLY A 735 0.30 45.72 -11.55
C GLY A 735 1.39 45.48 -12.60
N SER A 736 1.99 44.28 -12.61
CA SER A 736 2.96 43.84 -13.62
C SER A 736 2.38 43.98 -15.03
N LEU A 737 1.13 43.54 -15.25
CA LEU A 737 0.43 43.68 -16.52
C LEU A 737 0.24 45.15 -16.94
N CYS A 738 -0.11 46.04 -15.99
CA CYS A 738 -0.21 47.48 -16.27
C CYS A 738 1.15 48.06 -16.70
N THR A 739 2.23 47.66 -16.03
CA THR A 739 3.58 48.13 -16.36
C THR A 739 4.07 47.58 -17.70
N LEU A 740 3.81 46.31 -17.97
CA LEU A 740 4.20 45.61 -19.20
C LEU A 740 3.55 46.25 -20.43
N LEU A 741 2.23 46.48 -20.35
CA LEU A 741 1.46 47.08 -21.45
C LEU A 741 1.53 48.62 -21.45
N SER A 742 2.11 49.23 -20.42
CA SER A 742 2.11 50.69 -20.22
C SER A 742 0.69 51.30 -20.27
N VAL A 743 -0.32 50.57 -19.78
CA VAL A 743 -1.73 51.01 -19.77
C VAL A 743 -2.23 51.29 -18.35
N GLN A 744 -3.29 52.07 -18.25
CA GLN A 744 -3.97 52.30 -16.97
C GLN A 744 -4.63 51.02 -16.47
N ARG A 745 -4.78 50.92 -15.15
CA ARG A 745 -5.38 49.75 -14.47
C ARG A 745 -6.77 49.39 -14.99
N GLY A 746 -7.60 50.38 -15.36
CA GLY A 746 -8.92 50.13 -15.94
C GLY A 746 -8.82 49.33 -17.24
N VAL A 747 -7.93 49.72 -18.15
CA VAL A 747 -7.70 49.03 -19.43
C VAL A 747 -7.13 47.63 -19.21
N ALA A 748 -6.16 47.48 -18.30
CA ALA A 748 -5.62 46.16 -17.95
C ALA A 748 -6.70 45.25 -17.36
N SER A 749 -7.61 45.79 -16.54
CA SER A 749 -8.73 45.03 -15.99
C SER A 749 -9.72 44.59 -17.07
N GLU A 750 -9.92 45.38 -18.13
CA GLU A 750 -10.71 44.97 -19.30
C GLU A 750 -10.05 43.85 -20.10
N CYS A 751 -8.71 43.83 -20.20
CA CYS A 751 -8.00 42.71 -20.80
C CYS A 751 -8.20 41.42 -19.99
N VAL A 752 -8.10 41.50 -18.65
CA VAL A 752 -8.35 40.38 -17.75
C VAL A 752 -9.80 39.90 -17.81
N LEU A 753 -10.76 40.80 -18.01
CA LEU A 753 -12.17 40.44 -18.20
C LEU A 753 -12.40 39.55 -19.44
N ARG A 754 -11.61 39.77 -20.49
CA ARG A 754 -11.69 39.00 -21.73
C ARG A 754 -10.88 37.71 -21.64
N GLU A 755 -9.73 37.73 -20.95
CA GLU A 755 -8.84 36.60 -20.78
C GLU A 755 -8.39 36.49 -19.31
N PRO A 756 -9.15 35.80 -18.45
CA PRO A 756 -8.87 35.73 -17.00
C PRO A 756 -7.57 34.97 -16.68
N LEU A 757 -7.11 34.10 -17.59
CA LEU A 757 -5.85 33.37 -17.46
C LEU A 757 -4.63 34.29 -17.32
N LEU A 758 -4.70 35.54 -17.81
CA LEU A 758 -3.61 36.51 -17.65
C LEU A 758 -3.21 36.77 -16.20
N LEU A 759 -4.11 36.57 -15.23
CA LEU A 759 -3.79 36.69 -13.80
C LEU A 759 -3.27 35.39 -13.16
N CYS A 760 -3.37 34.26 -13.85
CA CYS A 760 -2.93 32.96 -13.36
C CYS A 760 -1.55 32.55 -13.87
N VAL A 761 -1.02 33.26 -14.85
CA VAL A 761 0.30 33.06 -15.44
C VAL A 761 1.36 33.81 -14.62
N ASP A 762 2.57 33.26 -14.53
CA ASP A 762 3.68 33.90 -13.82
C ASP A 762 4.22 35.11 -14.59
N ASP A 763 4.79 36.09 -13.88
CA ASP A 763 5.27 37.33 -14.48
C ASP A 763 6.34 37.09 -15.57
N ASP A 764 7.19 36.06 -15.40
CA ASP A 764 8.20 35.67 -16.38
C ASP A 764 7.57 35.13 -17.68
N GLU A 765 6.52 34.31 -17.58
CA GLU A 765 5.80 33.76 -18.73
C GLU A 765 5.05 34.87 -19.47
N LEU A 766 4.43 35.82 -18.74
CA LEU A 766 3.81 37.01 -19.34
C LEU A 766 4.84 37.88 -20.08
N GLN A 767 6.01 38.10 -19.49
CA GLN A 767 7.09 38.85 -20.13
C GLN A 767 7.62 38.15 -21.39
N GLN A 768 7.80 36.83 -21.34
CA GLN A 768 8.21 36.05 -22.50
C GLN A 768 7.16 36.12 -23.62
N GLY A 769 5.88 35.93 -23.29
CA GLY A 769 4.77 36.07 -24.24
C GLY A 769 4.74 37.45 -24.90
N TRP A 770 4.97 38.50 -24.11
CA TRP A 770 5.09 39.87 -24.60
C TRP A 770 6.28 40.09 -25.54
N LEU A 771 7.47 39.63 -25.17
CA LEU A 771 8.67 39.74 -26.02
C LEU A 771 8.48 39.00 -27.36
N GLN A 772 7.87 37.82 -27.33
CA GLN A 772 7.55 37.08 -28.54
C GLN A 772 6.53 37.80 -29.42
N LEU A 773 5.48 38.38 -28.81
CA LEU A 773 4.49 39.15 -29.54
C LEU A 773 5.12 40.39 -30.19
N CYS A 774 5.93 41.15 -29.44
CA CYS A 774 6.70 42.27 -29.98
C CYS A 774 7.57 41.84 -31.17
N GLY A 775 8.24 40.69 -31.08
CA GLY A 775 9.02 40.12 -32.18
C GLY A 775 8.19 39.82 -33.44
N ARG A 776 6.95 39.32 -33.28
CA ARG A 776 6.03 39.03 -34.39
C ARG A 776 5.45 40.29 -35.04
N VAL A 777 5.21 41.34 -34.25
CA VAL A 777 4.62 42.62 -34.71
C VAL A 777 5.70 43.55 -35.32
N GLY A 778 6.97 43.17 -35.33
CA GLY A 778 8.06 43.94 -35.94
C GLY A 778 8.82 44.85 -34.97
N GLY A 779 8.80 44.53 -33.68
CA GLY A 779 9.64 45.15 -32.64
C GLY A 779 9.09 46.45 -32.05
N TRP A 780 7.96 46.96 -32.54
CA TRP A 780 7.33 48.18 -32.03
C TRP A 780 6.35 47.86 -30.90
N ALA A 781 6.71 48.28 -29.68
CA ALA A 781 5.89 48.11 -28.48
C ALA A 781 4.46 48.68 -28.59
N PRO A 782 4.19 49.88 -29.17
CA PRO A 782 2.82 50.42 -29.22
C PRO A 782 1.88 49.57 -30.07
N ASP A 783 2.32 49.09 -31.23
CA ASP A 783 1.50 48.23 -32.10
C ASP A 783 1.18 46.88 -31.41
N ALA A 784 2.12 46.35 -30.63
CA ALA A 784 1.88 45.15 -29.84
C ALA A 784 0.86 45.39 -28.72
N VAL A 785 0.84 46.57 -28.09
CA VAL A 785 -0.20 46.92 -27.10
C VAL A 785 -1.57 46.89 -27.76
N ASP A 786 -1.74 47.51 -28.93
CA ASP A 786 -3.02 47.54 -29.65
C ASP A 786 -3.51 46.13 -30.02
N VAL A 787 -2.60 45.23 -30.40
CA VAL A 787 -2.92 43.82 -30.64
C VAL A 787 -3.41 43.13 -29.36
N VAL A 788 -2.75 43.35 -28.20
CA VAL A 788 -3.20 42.79 -26.92
C VAL A 788 -4.53 43.38 -26.47
N LEU A 789 -4.76 44.68 -26.66
CA LEU A 789 -6.03 45.32 -26.32
C LEU A 789 -7.18 44.81 -27.19
N ALA A 790 -6.91 44.47 -28.45
CA ALA A 790 -7.87 43.83 -29.33
C ALA A 790 -8.12 42.36 -28.93
N ASP A 791 -7.04 41.62 -28.65
CA ASP A 791 -7.05 40.19 -28.35
C ASP A 791 -6.04 39.83 -27.24
N PRO A 792 -6.48 39.83 -25.97
CA PRO A 792 -5.58 39.58 -24.85
C PRO A 792 -4.98 38.17 -24.83
N ALA A 793 -5.63 37.21 -25.49
CA ALA A 793 -5.13 35.85 -25.63
C ALA A 793 -3.85 35.78 -26.50
N ALA A 794 -3.55 36.82 -27.29
CA ALA A 794 -2.32 36.91 -28.06
C ALA A 794 -1.06 36.84 -27.17
N LEU A 795 -1.13 37.32 -25.92
CA LEU A 795 -0.04 37.18 -24.94
C LEU A 795 0.24 35.72 -24.56
N LEU A 796 -0.79 34.89 -24.47
CA LEU A 796 -0.68 33.50 -24.03
C LEU A 796 -0.32 32.55 -25.18
N ARG A 797 -0.60 32.92 -26.43
CA ARG A 797 -0.27 32.10 -27.62
C ARG A 797 1.23 31.99 -27.93
N GLY A 798 2.08 32.72 -27.21
CA GLY A 798 3.54 32.59 -27.32
C GLY A 798 4.14 31.55 -26.36
N SER A 799 3.44 31.20 -25.28
CA SER A 799 3.99 30.38 -24.20
C SER A 799 3.65 28.88 -24.30
N PHE A 800 2.73 28.49 -25.20
CA PHE A 800 2.25 27.11 -25.35
C PHE A 800 2.81 26.37 -26.57
#